data_AF-A0A401G781-F1
#
_entry.id   AF-A0A401G781-F1
#
_cell.length_a   1.000
_cell.length_b   1.000
_cell.length_c   1.000
_cell.angle_alpha   90.00
_cell.angle_beta   90.00
_cell.angle_gamma   90.00
#
_symmetry.space_group_name_H-M   'P 1'
#
loop_
_entity.id
_entity.type
_entity.pdbx_description
1 polymer ?
#
loop_
_entity_poly.entity_id
_entity_poly.type
_entity_poly.pdbx_seq_one_letter_code
_entity_poly.pdbx_strand_id
1 'polypeptide(L)'
;MSPEGLLSALPLGLHIMEEAHRILKKTFGFSSFRLQQEAVIHRLLVENENALVLFPTGGGKSLTYQVPALCMEGLTLVISPLIALMKDQVDALVRRGVKAANLDSTLTADRAAWVKGEVLSGAMKILYVAPERLNNESFITMMKRVKISLLAVDESHCISQWGASFRPEYLKIARFAEEMDVERVLCLTATATKGVSDDICKSFYINPVAGVFRTPVYRPNLSFRVEIARTLDEKLDRLIPVLKSRTGPAIVYVTLQKHAQEAADHLRPHGLEPMVYHAGLPPEERERVQYEFMDSEKGIVCATIAFGMGIDKADIRQVIHLHMPKTLENYSQEVGRAGRDGLESTCIMFLSAADIPVLEGFARGDTCARKDLEIWLQEVALRQRAVDGTIDFNHYEQSRLYDIRQNVLNLCYAQLELDYSYIRAVTPFYSIYDITARTPAGWNKVLADNSPIGKAIRNQWTLKGTGHSVDMVLTAQCSKFDRAELAKHVTGWELDGHISCKPSGVRARYMINNPLPTSTDEIKSLADKMFQRMLDREEEAVQKLRQVTHFATNDDCLAHALASYFGDEDAVDGGMCGKCCFCTSGAGLEFNPLAEASPDPRQIQAILGACPERDDPRLLARMAFGITSPRLTAGRWSTSHPLFGSMVSVDFNALVAAFDAECKKAGYAKNAVKTAVKRTYSQASYPARSNYGSSTRGRGGSSKRARGGKY
;
A
#
# COMPACT_ATOMS: atom_id res chain seq x y z
N MET A 1 56.69 -15.69 7.71
CA MET A 1 55.97 -14.42 7.42
C MET A 1 54.50 -14.73 7.58
N SER A 2 53.82 -14.07 8.51
CA SER A 2 52.41 -14.33 8.83
C SER A 2 51.49 -13.93 7.66
N PRO A 3 50.34 -14.59 7.46
CA PRO A 3 49.36 -14.25 6.43
C PRO A 3 48.83 -12.81 6.52
N GLU A 4 48.94 -12.19 7.69
CA GLU A 4 48.52 -10.81 7.97
C GLU A 4 49.37 -9.75 7.25
N GLY A 5 50.61 -10.10 6.85
CA GLY A 5 51.52 -9.17 6.16
C GLY A 5 51.32 -9.05 4.65
N LEU A 6 50.49 -9.91 4.03
CA LEU A 6 50.21 -9.87 2.58
C LEU A 6 48.92 -9.11 2.23
N LEU A 7 48.08 -8.80 3.22
CA LEU A 7 46.81 -8.09 3.03
C LEU A 7 46.95 -6.56 2.89
N SER A 8 48.12 -5.99 3.18
CA SER A 8 48.33 -4.53 3.18
C SER A 8 48.69 -3.93 1.81
N ALA A 9 48.61 -4.71 0.72
CA ALA A 9 49.07 -4.31 -0.61
C ALA A 9 48.00 -4.40 -1.72
N LEU A 10 46.73 -4.61 -1.37
CA LEU A 10 45.62 -4.64 -2.33
C LEU A 10 44.87 -3.29 -2.37
N PRO A 11 44.34 -2.86 -3.53
CA PRO A 11 43.50 -1.66 -3.64
C PRO A 11 42.34 -1.68 -2.63
N LEU A 12 41.96 -0.51 -2.07
CA LEU A 12 40.94 -0.37 -1.02
C LEU A 12 39.62 -1.12 -1.34
N GLY A 13 39.23 -1.19 -2.62
CA GLY A 13 38.03 -1.90 -3.09
C GLY A 13 38.11 -3.44 -3.00
N LEU A 14 39.29 -4.03 -3.16
CA LEU A 14 39.49 -5.49 -3.03
C LEU A 14 39.26 -5.95 -1.59
N HIS A 15 39.72 -5.16 -0.60
CA HIS A 15 39.53 -5.48 0.81
C HIS A 15 38.05 -5.44 1.23
N ILE A 16 37.29 -4.48 0.70
CA ILE A 16 35.86 -4.34 1.01
C ILE A 16 35.04 -5.49 0.41
N MET A 17 35.39 -5.97 -0.79
CA MET A 17 34.72 -7.12 -1.40
C MET A 17 35.09 -8.44 -0.74
N GLU A 18 36.33 -8.60 -0.25
CA GLU A 18 36.71 -9.75 0.59
C GLU A 18 35.90 -9.79 1.90
N GLU A 19 35.69 -8.63 2.53
CA GLU A 19 34.84 -8.51 3.71
C GLU A 19 33.37 -8.87 3.40
N ALA A 20 32.83 -8.43 2.25
CA ALA A 20 31.49 -8.80 1.81
C ALA A 20 31.33 -10.33 1.64
N HIS A 21 32.32 -11.00 1.04
CA HIS A 21 32.35 -12.46 0.94
C HIS A 21 32.45 -13.14 2.31
N ARG A 22 33.25 -12.58 3.22
CA ARG A 22 33.38 -13.09 4.59
C ARG A 22 32.05 -12.99 5.34
N ILE A 23 31.34 -11.86 5.23
CA ILE A 23 30.01 -11.65 5.81
C ILE A 23 29.00 -12.63 5.22
N LEU A 24 29.01 -12.80 3.89
CA LEU A 24 28.13 -13.76 3.21
C LEU A 24 28.28 -15.17 3.79
N LYS A 25 29.52 -15.64 3.92
CA LYS A 25 29.82 -16.97 4.44
C LYS A 25 29.53 -17.11 5.94
N LYS A 26 29.98 -16.15 6.75
CA LYS A 26 29.90 -16.23 8.22
C LYS A 26 28.50 -15.97 8.75
N THR A 27 27.80 -14.96 8.22
CA THR A 27 26.51 -14.51 8.74
C THR A 27 25.34 -15.17 8.03
N PHE A 28 25.43 -15.36 6.71
CA PHE A 28 24.33 -15.88 5.90
C PHE A 28 24.52 -17.36 5.49
N GLY A 29 25.71 -17.92 5.67
CA GLY A 29 25.99 -19.33 5.41
C GLY A 29 26.09 -19.70 3.92
N PHE A 30 26.18 -18.71 3.02
CA PHE A 30 26.31 -18.96 1.59
C PHE A 30 27.78 -18.99 1.15
N SER A 31 28.11 -19.91 0.24
CA SER A 31 29.49 -20.07 -0.27
C SER A 31 29.89 -19.00 -1.28
N SER A 32 28.93 -18.47 -2.03
CA SER A 32 29.15 -17.49 -3.09
C SER A 32 27.89 -16.67 -3.36
N PHE A 33 28.07 -15.48 -3.94
CA PHE A 33 26.97 -14.70 -4.48
C PHE A 33 26.34 -15.41 -5.69
N ARG A 34 25.06 -15.13 -5.95
CA ARG A 34 24.31 -15.64 -7.09
C ARG A 34 24.03 -14.53 -8.09
N LEU A 35 23.85 -14.89 -9.35
CA LEU A 35 23.39 -13.97 -10.40
C LEU A 35 24.28 -12.71 -10.42
N GLN A 36 23.68 -11.52 -10.42
CA GLN A 36 24.38 -10.24 -10.40
C GLN A 36 24.53 -9.64 -8.99
N GLN A 37 24.31 -10.42 -7.91
CA GLN A 37 24.39 -9.90 -6.54
C GLN A 37 25.75 -9.27 -6.23
N GLU A 38 26.84 -9.91 -6.65
CA GLU A 38 28.20 -9.40 -6.41
C GLU A 38 28.43 -8.07 -7.13
N ALA A 39 27.96 -7.93 -8.37
CA ALA A 39 28.09 -6.71 -9.15
C ALA A 39 27.30 -5.54 -8.52
N VAL A 40 26.11 -5.81 -7.98
CA VAL A 40 25.34 -4.81 -7.22
C VAL A 40 26.09 -4.38 -5.97
N ILE A 41 26.62 -5.35 -5.21
CA ILE A 41 27.35 -5.08 -3.97
C ILE A 41 28.64 -4.31 -4.26
N HIS A 42 29.35 -4.65 -5.33
CA HIS A 42 30.52 -3.92 -5.81
C HIS A 42 30.17 -2.46 -6.12
N ARG A 43 29.10 -2.22 -6.86
CA ARG A 43 28.67 -0.85 -7.17
C ARG A 43 28.36 -0.03 -5.92
N LEU A 44 27.66 -0.62 -4.95
CA LEU A 44 27.32 0.07 -3.72
C LEU A 44 28.57 0.34 -2.87
N LEU A 45 29.43 -0.66 -2.68
CA LEU A 45 30.53 -0.60 -1.72
C LEU A 45 31.82 0.01 -2.29
N VAL A 46 32.12 -0.20 -3.57
CA VAL A 46 33.38 0.20 -4.21
C VAL A 46 33.19 1.45 -5.06
N GLU A 47 32.17 1.46 -5.93
CA GLU A 47 31.91 2.63 -6.81
C GLU A 47 31.21 3.77 -6.06
N ASN A 48 30.56 3.47 -4.92
CA ASN A 48 29.79 4.44 -4.13
C ASN A 48 28.63 5.07 -4.94
N GLU A 49 27.92 4.24 -5.70
CA GLU A 49 26.92 4.67 -6.68
C GLU A 49 25.55 4.03 -6.44
N ASN A 50 24.48 4.73 -6.83
CA ASN A 50 23.11 4.23 -6.69
C ASN A 50 22.82 3.10 -7.69
N ALA A 51 21.94 2.17 -7.33
CA ALA A 51 21.64 0.98 -8.14
C ALA A 51 20.15 0.62 -8.17
N LEU A 52 19.70 0.05 -9.29
CA LEU A 52 18.41 -0.57 -9.48
C LEU A 52 18.58 -2.07 -9.73
N VAL A 53 17.92 -2.88 -8.92
CA VAL A 53 17.93 -4.34 -9.00
C VAL A 53 16.58 -4.84 -9.50
N LEU A 54 16.60 -5.46 -10.66
CA LEU A 54 15.48 -6.12 -11.33
C LEU A 54 15.70 -7.63 -11.29
N PHE A 55 15.48 -8.23 -10.11
CA PHE A 55 15.64 -9.67 -9.91
C PHE A 55 14.28 -10.33 -9.69
N PRO A 56 14.00 -11.50 -10.29
CA PRO A 56 12.74 -12.19 -10.10
C PRO A 56 12.48 -12.54 -8.63
N THR A 57 11.24 -12.90 -8.31
CA THR A 57 10.87 -13.38 -6.97
C THR A 57 11.75 -14.58 -6.58
N GLY A 58 12.34 -14.56 -5.38
CA GLY A 58 13.30 -15.58 -4.95
C GLY A 58 14.74 -15.40 -5.46
N GLY A 59 15.01 -14.40 -6.32
CA GLY A 59 16.36 -14.11 -6.86
C GLY A 59 17.36 -13.53 -5.85
N GLY A 60 17.05 -13.56 -4.55
CA GLY A 60 17.97 -13.13 -3.50
C GLY A 60 18.17 -11.60 -3.40
N LYS A 61 17.13 -10.81 -3.68
CA LYS A 61 17.14 -9.34 -3.54
C LYS A 61 17.60 -8.86 -2.17
N SER A 62 17.18 -9.52 -1.09
CA SER A 62 17.50 -9.05 0.27
C SER A 62 19.00 -8.99 0.56
N LEU A 63 19.80 -9.92 0.03
CA LEU A 63 21.23 -9.96 0.27
C LEU A 63 21.98 -8.76 -0.32
N THR A 64 21.44 -8.14 -1.38
CA THR A 64 22.10 -6.99 -2.04
C THR A 64 22.10 -5.73 -1.19
N TYR A 65 21.22 -5.61 -0.18
CA TYR A 65 21.32 -4.54 0.83
C TYR A 65 21.78 -5.04 2.20
N GLN A 66 21.48 -6.30 2.56
CA GLN A 66 21.85 -6.85 3.88
C GLN A 66 23.36 -7.05 4.03
N VAL A 67 24.07 -7.49 2.99
CA VAL A 67 25.54 -7.63 3.06
C VAL A 67 26.21 -6.26 3.12
N PRO A 68 25.90 -5.30 2.22
CA PRO A 68 26.47 -3.95 2.32
C PRO A 68 26.17 -3.26 3.66
N ALA A 69 24.98 -3.45 4.24
CA ALA A 69 24.62 -2.88 5.54
C ALA A 69 25.57 -3.28 6.68
N LEU A 70 26.17 -4.48 6.59
CA LEU A 70 27.13 -4.98 7.57
C LEU A 70 28.57 -4.52 7.28
N CYS A 71 28.89 -4.20 6.03
CA CYS A 71 30.18 -3.62 5.63
C CYS A 71 30.27 -2.12 5.96
N MET A 72 29.15 -1.40 5.95
CA MET A 72 29.11 0.06 6.09
C MET A 72 29.01 0.52 7.55
N GLU A 73 29.57 1.71 7.81
CA GLU A 73 29.30 2.49 9.02
C GLU A 73 28.05 3.35 8.84
N GLY A 74 27.17 3.34 9.85
CA GLY A 74 25.88 4.03 9.80
C GLY A 74 24.70 3.05 9.72
N LEU A 75 23.52 3.63 9.48
CA LEU A 75 22.25 2.91 9.41
C LEU A 75 21.91 2.58 7.96
N THR A 76 21.51 1.33 7.71
CA THR A 76 20.75 0.98 6.50
C THR A 76 19.25 1.10 6.78
N LEU A 77 18.58 2.02 6.09
CA LEU A 77 17.12 2.17 6.17
C LEU A 77 16.48 1.41 5.03
N VAL A 78 15.60 0.45 5.35
CA VAL A 78 14.86 -0.33 4.36
C VAL A 78 13.41 0.10 4.37
N ILE A 79 12.93 0.65 3.26
CA ILE A 79 11.53 1.00 3.06
C ILE A 79 10.86 -0.13 2.28
N SER A 80 9.87 -0.78 2.89
CA SER A 80 9.11 -1.87 2.27
C SER A 80 7.62 -1.67 2.55
N PRO A 81 6.69 -2.07 1.67
CA PRO A 81 5.27 -1.77 1.86
C PRO A 81 4.56 -2.71 2.85
N LEU A 82 5.23 -3.79 3.30
CA LEU A 82 4.58 -4.92 3.95
C LEU A 82 5.13 -5.20 5.33
N ILE A 83 4.36 -4.82 6.36
CA ILE A 83 4.75 -4.98 7.77
C ILE A 83 5.06 -6.44 8.13
N ALA A 84 4.24 -7.38 7.64
CA ALA A 84 4.46 -8.81 7.89
C ALA A 84 5.82 -9.29 7.34
N LEU A 85 6.16 -8.89 6.11
CA LEU A 85 7.46 -9.21 5.50
C LEU A 85 8.63 -8.57 6.26
N MET A 86 8.46 -7.34 6.74
CA MET A 86 9.48 -6.70 7.57
C MET A 86 9.77 -7.51 8.83
N LYS A 87 8.74 -8.01 9.51
CA LYS A 87 8.89 -8.85 10.72
C LYS A 87 9.68 -10.12 10.42
N ASP A 88 9.32 -10.84 9.36
CA ASP A 88 10.01 -12.09 8.97
C ASP A 88 11.50 -11.84 8.63
N GLN A 89 11.80 -10.75 7.93
CA GLN A 89 13.18 -10.37 7.62
C GLN A 89 13.97 -9.97 8.88
N VAL A 90 13.36 -9.19 9.78
CA VAL A 90 13.96 -8.80 11.05
C VAL A 90 14.26 -10.02 11.92
N ASP A 91 13.30 -10.93 12.09
CA ASP A 91 13.47 -12.14 12.90
C ASP A 91 14.57 -13.04 12.32
N ALA A 92 14.66 -13.16 10.99
CA ALA A 92 15.73 -13.88 10.33
C ALA A 92 17.11 -13.23 10.54
N LEU A 93 17.21 -11.90 10.53
CA LEU A 93 18.44 -11.16 10.78
C LEU A 93 18.87 -11.24 12.26
N VAL A 94 17.94 -11.08 13.19
CA VAL A 94 18.19 -11.17 14.63
C VAL A 94 18.68 -12.57 15.02
N ARG A 95 18.10 -13.64 14.46
CA ARG A 95 18.58 -15.01 14.65
C ARG A 95 20.02 -15.23 14.17
N ARG A 96 20.49 -14.43 13.20
CA ARG A 96 21.87 -14.44 12.69
C ARG A 96 22.80 -13.48 13.46
N GLY A 97 22.33 -12.89 14.56
CA GLY A 97 23.11 -11.95 15.37
C GLY A 97 23.22 -10.54 14.78
N VAL A 98 22.44 -10.21 13.75
CA VAL A 98 22.41 -8.86 13.17
C VAL A 98 21.46 -7.99 13.98
N LYS A 99 21.93 -6.81 14.39
CA LYS A 99 21.09 -5.77 15.01
C LYS A 99 20.16 -5.16 13.96
N ALA A 100 18.97 -5.75 13.83
CA ALA A 100 17.90 -5.29 12.97
C ALA A 100 16.60 -5.08 13.76
N ALA A 101 15.79 -4.13 13.32
CA ALA A 101 14.46 -3.91 13.86
C ALA A 101 13.52 -3.34 12.78
N ASN A 102 12.22 -3.52 12.98
CA ASN A 102 11.17 -2.80 12.30
C ASN A 102 10.65 -1.65 13.19
N LEU A 103 10.06 -0.62 12.58
CA LEU A 103 9.35 0.44 13.31
C LEU A 103 7.98 0.70 12.68
N ASP A 104 6.99 -0.11 13.07
CA ASP A 104 5.60 -0.03 12.61
C ASP A 104 4.62 0.26 13.79
N SER A 105 3.32 0.28 13.50
CA SER A 105 2.27 0.61 14.47
C SER A 105 1.90 -0.54 15.40
N THR A 106 2.44 -1.75 15.18
CA THR A 106 2.16 -2.95 15.99
C THR A 106 3.05 -3.03 17.24
N LEU A 107 4.15 -2.27 17.28
CA LEU A 107 5.06 -2.26 18.42
C LEU A 107 4.45 -1.62 19.67
N THR A 108 4.77 -2.19 20.83
CA THR A 108 4.49 -1.56 22.12
C THR A 108 5.30 -0.28 22.28
N ALA A 109 4.82 0.64 23.14
CA ALA A 109 5.49 1.91 23.38
C ALA A 109 6.93 1.75 23.88
N ASP A 110 7.19 0.69 24.66
CA ASP A 110 8.53 0.38 25.18
C ASP A 110 9.45 -0.18 24.10
N ARG A 111 8.94 -1.10 23.26
CA ARG A 111 9.73 -1.64 22.16
C ARG A 111 10.07 -0.54 21.14
N ALA A 112 9.11 0.31 20.81
CA ALA A 112 9.34 1.46 19.95
C ALA A 112 10.39 2.42 20.54
N ALA A 113 10.34 2.70 21.85
CA ALA A 113 11.33 3.53 22.52
C ALA A 113 12.73 2.90 22.49
N TRP A 114 12.84 1.59 22.71
CA TRP A 114 14.11 0.86 22.58
C TRP A 114 14.69 0.96 21.17
N VAL A 115 13.87 0.72 20.13
CA VAL A 115 14.32 0.85 18.72
C VAL A 115 14.83 2.26 18.44
N LYS A 116 14.11 3.29 18.88
CA LYS A 116 14.55 4.69 18.73
C LYS A 116 15.89 4.95 19.42
N GLY A 117 16.10 4.41 20.62
CA GLY A 117 17.36 4.51 21.36
C GLY A 117 18.54 3.84 20.64
N GLU A 118 18.36 2.61 20.15
CA GLU A 118 19.40 1.90 19.40
C GLU A 118 19.76 2.61 18.08
N VAL A 119 18.77 3.20 17.41
CA VAL A 119 18.98 3.99 16.19
C VAL A 119 19.77 5.27 16.48
N LEU A 120 19.40 6.01 17.53
CA LEU A 120 20.10 7.24 17.91
C LEU A 120 21.52 7.01 18.45
N SER A 121 21.76 5.86 19.10
CA SER A 121 23.11 5.48 19.55
C SER A 121 24.03 5.00 18.42
N GLY A 122 23.50 4.76 17.21
CA GLY A 122 24.24 4.18 16.09
C GLY A 122 24.47 2.67 16.21
N ALA A 123 23.88 2.01 17.21
CA ALA A 123 24.03 0.57 17.41
C ALA A 123 23.18 -0.27 16.44
N MET A 124 22.08 0.30 15.93
CA MET A 124 21.22 -0.36 14.93
C MET A 124 21.88 -0.39 13.55
N LYS A 125 21.95 -1.57 12.91
CA LYS A 125 22.51 -1.71 11.55
C LYS A 125 21.45 -1.62 10.46
N ILE A 126 20.29 -2.24 10.68
CA ILE A 126 19.21 -2.29 9.68
C ILE A 126 17.88 -1.91 10.33
N LEU A 127 17.23 -0.87 9.81
CA LEU A 127 15.89 -0.46 10.25
C LEU A 127 14.89 -0.63 9.10
N TYR A 128 13.85 -1.43 9.31
CA TYR A 128 12.74 -1.60 8.38
C TYR A 128 11.60 -0.65 8.74
N VAL A 129 11.07 0.08 7.76
CA VAL A 129 9.92 0.96 7.92
C VAL A 129 8.96 0.86 6.73
N ALA A 130 7.68 1.10 7.01
CA ALA A 130 6.69 1.30 5.96
C ALA A 130 6.85 2.70 5.32
N PRO A 131 6.52 2.90 4.03
CA PRO A 131 6.62 4.21 3.38
C PRO A 131 5.80 5.29 4.10
N GLU A 132 4.66 4.93 4.68
CA GLU A 132 3.81 5.82 5.48
C GLU A 132 4.53 6.34 6.74
N ARG A 133 5.63 5.71 7.18
CA ARG A 133 6.40 6.21 8.33
C ARG A 133 7.10 7.54 8.02
N LEU A 134 7.39 7.81 6.75
CA LEU A 134 7.91 9.11 6.30
C LEU A 134 6.91 10.25 6.54
N ASN A 135 5.63 9.92 6.79
CA ASN A 135 4.62 10.90 7.17
C ASN A 135 4.67 11.33 8.65
N ASN A 136 5.59 10.76 9.44
CA ASN A 136 5.66 11.04 10.86
C ASN A 136 6.75 12.07 11.17
N GLU A 137 6.34 13.26 11.63
CA GLU A 137 7.25 14.37 12.00
C GLU A 137 8.34 13.95 13.00
N SER A 138 7.99 13.12 14.00
CA SER A 138 8.96 12.63 15.00
C SER A 138 10.00 11.69 14.40
N PHE A 139 9.60 10.88 13.42
CA PHE A 139 10.50 9.98 12.70
C PHE A 139 11.48 10.75 11.83
N ILE A 140 10.99 11.72 11.04
CA ILE A 140 11.84 12.58 10.21
C ILE A 140 12.84 13.35 11.08
N THR A 141 12.40 13.88 12.23
CA THR A 141 13.28 14.58 13.18
C THR A 141 14.38 13.67 13.75
N MET A 142 14.06 12.39 13.99
CA MET A 142 15.02 11.40 14.45
C MET A 142 16.05 11.06 13.35
N MET A 143 15.59 10.84 12.12
CA MET A 143 16.45 10.50 10.99
C MET A 143 17.47 11.60 10.67
N LYS A 144 17.10 12.88 10.83
CA LYS A 144 18.04 14.01 10.69
C LYS A 144 19.25 13.98 11.63
N ARG A 145 19.22 13.16 12.69
CA ARG A 145 20.33 13.01 13.66
C ARG A 145 21.18 11.77 13.41
N VAL A 146 20.83 10.97 12.41
CA VAL A 146 21.43 9.64 12.17
C VAL A 146 22.05 9.64 10.79
N LYS A 147 23.25 9.08 10.68
CA LYS A 147 23.92 8.87 9.39
C LYS A 147 23.30 7.66 8.68
N ILE A 148 22.65 7.89 7.53
CA ILE A 148 22.08 6.82 6.70
C ILE A 148 23.10 6.47 5.61
N SER A 149 23.70 5.29 5.71
CA SER A 149 24.72 4.82 4.77
C SER A 149 24.14 4.19 3.50
N LEU A 150 22.93 3.65 3.61
CA LEU A 150 22.19 3.05 2.51
C LEU A 150 20.69 3.17 2.75
N LEU A 151 19.98 3.68 1.74
CA LEU A 151 18.53 3.60 1.66
C LEU A 151 18.14 2.50 0.67
N ALA A 152 17.58 1.41 1.16
CA ALA A 152 17.02 0.34 0.33
C ALA A 152 15.51 0.58 0.14
N VAL A 153 15.08 0.71 -1.10
CA VAL A 153 13.67 0.92 -1.48
C VAL A 153 13.15 -0.36 -2.13
N ASP A 154 12.43 -1.15 -1.34
CA ASP A 154 11.80 -2.39 -1.76
C ASP A 154 10.46 -2.13 -2.45
N GLU A 155 10.13 -2.95 -3.44
CA GLU A 155 9.02 -2.74 -4.38
C GLU A 155 9.06 -1.33 -5.02
N SER A 156 10.24 -0.91 -5.48
CA SER A 156 10.47 0.43 -6.06
C SER A 156 9.59 0.74 -7.26
N HIS A 157 9.01 -0.27 -7.92
CA HIS A 157 8.02 -0.09 -9.00
C HIS A 157 6.79 0.71 -8.56
N CYS A 158 6.48 0.77 -7.26
CA CYS A 158 5.41 1.59 -6.70
C CYS A 158 5.59 3.11 -6.93
N ILE A 159 6.79 3.59 -7.32
CA ILE A 159 7.04 5.02 -7.57
C ILE A 159 6.49 5.49 -8.92
N SER A 160 6.45 4.62 -9.92
CA SER A 160 6.04 5.00 -11.27
C SER A 160 4.53 5.01 -11.38
N GLN A 161 3.96 6.12 -11.90
CA GLN A 161 2.53 6.21 -12.19
C GLN A 161 2.07 5.17 -13.22
N TRP A 162 2.99 4.67 -14.05
CA TRP A 162 2.73 3.68 -15.09
C TRP A 162 2.87 2.23 -14.60
N GLY A 163 3.40 2.06 -13.38
CA GLY A 163 3.52 0.76 -12.74
C GLY A 163 2.18 0.17 -12.31
N ALA A 164 2.07 -1.16 -12.30
CA ALA A 164 0.85 -1.88 -11.94
C ALA A 164 0.37 -1.67 -10.48
N SER A 165 1.16 -0.99 -9.63
CA SER A 165 0.88 -0.80 -8.20
C SER A 165 1.40 0.54 -7.68
N PHE A 166 1.17 1.61 -8.45
CA PHE A 166 1.56 2.97 -8.05
C PHE A 166 1.04 3.37 -6.66
N ARG A 167 1.92 3.92 -5.82
CA ARG A 167 1.61 4.44 -4.48
C ARG A 167 2.19 5.84 -4.33
N PRO A 168 1.36 6.89 -4.17
CA PRO A 168 1.84 8.26 -3.98
C PRO A 168 2.87 8.44 -2.86
N GLU A 169 2.79 7.65 -1.79
CA GLU A 169 3.74 7.71 -0.68
C GLU A 169 5.18 7.36 -1.08
N TYR A 170 5.39 6.59 -2.16
CA TYR A 170 6.73 6.28 -2.66
C TYR A 170 7.44 7.49 -3.28
N LEU A 171 6.70 8.49 -3.75
CA LEU A 171 7.28 9.73 -4.28
C LEU A 171 8.06 10.50 -3.22
N LYS A 172 7.66 10.36 -1.95
CA LYS A 172 8.34 11.01 -0.82
C LYS A 172 9.69 10.36 -0.51
N ILE A 173 9.93 9.12 -0.96
CA ILE A 173 11.16 8.39 -0.66
C ILE A 173 12.36 9.02 -1.37
N ALA A 174 12.21 9.37 -2.66
CA ALA A 174 13.26 10.06 -3.42
C ALA A 174 13.65 11.39 -2.75
N ARG A 175 12.65 12.16 -2.33
CA ARG A 175 12.85 13.44 -1.62
C ARG A 175 13.49 13.24 -0.26
N PHE A 176 13.05 12.22 0.47
CA PHE A 176 13.67 11.88 1.75
C PHE A 176 15.15 11.53 1.56
N ALA A 177 15.51 10.83 0.49
CA ALA A 177 16.90 10.53 0.18
C ALA A 177 17.73 11.81 -0.03
N GLU A 178 17.20 12.77 -0.81
CA GLU A 178 17.84 14.08 -1.03
C GLU A 178 17.91 14.92 0.26
N GLU A 179 16.79 15.05 0.98
CA GLU A 179 16.68 15.90 2.18
C GLU A 179 17.51 15.39 3.37
N MET A 180 17.81 14.09 3.40
CA MET A 180 18.66 13.46 4.42
C MET A 180 20.11 13.27 3.96
N ASP A 181 20.47 13.71 2.75
CA ASP A 181 21.80 13.53 2.15
C ASP A 181 22.28 12.07 2.25
N VAL A 182 21.42 11.13 1.84
CA VAL A 182 21.70 9.70 1.93
C VAL A 182 22.85 9.34 0.98
N GLU A 183 23.88 8.66 1.50
CA GLU A 183 25.08 8.34 0.71
C GLU A 183 24.78 7.48 -0.54
N ARG A 184 23.86 6.51 -0.41
CA ARG A 184 23.55 5.53 -1.46
C ARG A 184 22.09 5.13 -1.43
N VAL A 185 21.49 4.97 -2.60
CA VAL A 185 20.15 4.44 -2.78
C VAL A 185 20.19 3.17 -3.60
N LEU A 186 19.55 2.11 -3.08
CA LEU A 186 19.34 0.84 -3.75
C LEU A 186 17.84 0.64 -3.96
N CYS A 187 17.38 0.64 -5.20
CA CYS A 187 16.01 0.34 -5.56
C CYS A 187 15.87 -1.13 -5.94
N LEU A 188 14.88 -1.83 -5.39
CA LEU A 188 14.66 -3.25 -5.65
C LEU A 188 13.22 -3.50 -6.11
N THR A 189 13.05 -4.25 -7.20
CA THR A 189 11.74 -4.72 -7.63
C THR A 189 11.86 -6.04 -8.39
N ALA A 190 10.80 -6.86 -8.34
CA ALA A 190 10.73 -8.10 -9.10
C ALA A 190 10.21 -7.90 -10.54
N THR A 191 9.33 -6.92 -10.72
CA THR A 191 8.56 -6.72 -11.93
C THR A 191 8.59 -5.25 -12.30
N ALA A 192 9.37 -4.90 -13.32
CA ALA A 192 9.37 -3.57 -13.91
C ALA A 192 9.63 -3.66 -15.41
N THR A 193 8.75 -3.04 -16.19
CA THR A 193 8.97 -2.79 -17.62
C THR A 193 10.06 -1.74 -17.80
N LYS A 194 10.55 -1.57 -19.03
CA LYS A 194 11.57 -0.56 -19.35
C LYS A 194 11.16 0.85 -18.92
N GLY A 195 9.93 1.27 -19.22
CA GLY A 195 9.43 2.59 -18.81
C GLY A 195 9.39 2.78 -17.29
N VAL A 196 9.00 1.75 -16.53
CA VAL A 196 9.02 1.80 -15.06
C VAL A 196 10.46 1.87 -14.52
N SER A 197 11.39 1.13 -15.13
CA SER A 197 12.82 1.19 -14.79
C SER A 197 13.38 2.59 -15.01
N ASP A 198 13.05 3.23 -16.13
CA ASP A 198 13.52 4.57 -16.48
C ASP A 198 12.98 5.62 -15.49
N ASP A 199 11.72 5.51 -15.08
CA ASP A 199 11.12 6.38 -14.05
C ASP A 199 11.82 6.24 -12.70
N ILE A 200 12.15 5.01 -12.27
CA ILE A 200 12.88 4.76 -11.02
C ILE A 200 14.28 5.37 -11.13
N CYS A 201 14.97 5.14 -12.24
CA CYS A 201 16.31 5.67 -12.47
C CYS A 201 16.34 7.19 -12.42
N LYS A 202 15.37 7.85 -13.06
CA LYS A 202 15.21 9.31 -13.01
C LYS A 202 14.94 9.82 -11.60
N SER A 203 14.09 9.13 -10.83
CA SER A 203 13.69 9.56 -9.49
C SER A 203 14.80 9.45 -8.46
N PHE A 204 15.71 8.49 -8.61
CA PHE A 204 16.79 8.21 -7.65
C PHE A 204 18.20 8.48 -8.20
N TYR A 205 18.30 9.19 -9.32
CA TYR A 205 19.57 9.52 -9.98
C TYR A 205 20.45 8.29 -10.26
N ILE A 206 19.85 7.19 -10.72
CA ILE A 206 20.57 5.97 -11.09
C ILE A 206 20.93 6.03 -12.57
N ASN A 207 22.19 5.72 -12.89
CA ASN A 207 22.62 5.61 -14.29
C ASN A 207 21.88 4.44 -14.98
N PRO A 208 21.11 4.66 -16.06
CA PRO A 208 20.28 3.63 -16.67
C PRO A 208 21.07 2.51 -17.36
N VAL A 209 22.36 2.72 -17.65
CA VAL A 209 23.23 1.74 -18.30
C VAL A 209 24.09 0.99 -17.28
N ALA A 210 24.80 1.72 -16.43
CA ALA A 210 25.75 1.14 -15.47
C ALA A 210 25.10 0.74 -14.13
N GLY A 211 23.95 1.33 -13.79
CA GLY A 211 23.31 1.17 -12.49
C GLY A 211 22.12 0.22 -12.46
N VAL A 212 21.76 -0.41 -13.59
CA VAL A 212 20.62 -1.32 -13.68
C VAL A 212 21.11 -2.76 -13.80
N PHE A 213 20.82 -3.57 -12.79
CA PHE A 213 21.17 -4.99 -12.73
C PHE A 213 19.93 -5.83 -12.93
N ARG A 214 19.89 -6.59 -14.02
CA ARG A 214 18.72 -7.37 -14.43
C ARG A 214 19.04 -8.85 -14.48
N THR A 215 18.17 -9.65 -13.87
CA THR A 215 18.14 -11.10 -14.08
C THR A 215 16.86 -11.45 -14.81
N PRO A 216 16.91 -12.32 -15.85
CA PRO A 216 15.72 -12.71 -16.58
C PRO A 216 14.61 -13.26 -15.70
N VAL A 217 13.37 -12.95 -16.08
CA VAL A 217 12.16 -13.47 -15.42
C VAL A 217 11.96 -14.97 -15.71
N TYR A 218 12.49 -15.46 -16.84
CA TYR A 218 12.33 -16.84 -17.27
C TYR A 218 12.86 -17.85 -16.25
N ARG A 219 12.05 -18.88 -15.97
CA ARG A 219 12.40 -20.00 -15.08
C ARG A 219 12.13 -21.33 -15.80
N PRO A 220 13.16 -22.11 -16.16
CA PRO A 220 12.99 -23.31 -16.99
C PRO A 220 12.28 -24.47 -16.26
N ASN A 221 12.16 -24.39 -14.94
CA ASN A 221 11.46 -25.36 -14.11
C ASN A 221 9.95 -25.08 -13.96
N LEU A 222 9.43 -24.00 -14.55
CA LEU A 222 8.00 -23.69 -14.52
C LEU A 222 7.32 -24.13 -15.82
N SER A 223 6.24 -24.90 -15.69
CA SER A 223 5.34 -25.24 -16.80
C SER A 223 4.08 -24.37 -16.71
N PHE A 224 3.80 -23.59 -17.76
CA PHE A 224 2.60 -22.75 -17.85
C PHE A 224 1.49 -23.47 -18.60
N ARG A 225 0.30 -23.55 -18.00
CA ARG A 225 -0.90 -24.14 -18.59
C ARG A 225 -2.07 -23.17 -18.49
N VAL A 226 -2.87 -23.12 -19.55
CA VAL A 226 -4.08 -22.31 -19.61
C VAL A 226 -5.25 -23.23 -19.91
N GLU A 227 -6.35 -23.06 -19.19
CA GLU A 227 -7.60 -23.82 -19.38
C GLU A 227 -8.80 -22.88 -19.48
N ILE A 228 -9.77 -23.22 -20.32
CA ILE A 228 -11.01 -22.45 -20.47
C ILE A 228 -12.13 -23.18 -19.74
N ALA A 229 -12.86 -22.46 -18.89
CA ALA A 229 -14.03 -22.94 -18.16
C ALA A 229 -15.12 -21.87 -18.10
N ARG A 230 -16.38 -22.27 -18.00
CA ARG A 230 -17.54 -21.36 -18.01
C ARG A 230 -17.96 -20.91 -16.62
N THR A 231 -17.82 -21.78 -15.63
CA THR A 231 -18.29 -21.54 -14.26
C THR A 231 -17.20 -21.81 -13.23
N LEU A 232 -17.39 -21.31 -12.01
CA LEU A 232 -16.48 -21.60 -10.89
C LEU A 232 -16.44 -23.09 -10.57
N ASP A 233 -17.59 -23.75 -10.55
CA ASP A 233 -17.70 -25.19 -10.28
C ASP A 233 -16.92 -26.02 -11.31
N GLU A 234 -17.03 -25.69 -12.60
CA GLU A 234 -16.28 -26.38 -13.64
C GLU A 234 -14.76 -26.24 -13.46
N LYS A 235 -14.28 -25.06 -13.05
CA LYS A 235 -12.86 -24.84 -12.74
C LYS A 235 -12.42 -25.72 -11.56
N LEU A 236 -13.23 -25.77 -10.50
CA LEU A 236 -12.93 -26.54 -9.29
C LEU A 236 -12.95 -28.05 -9.57
N ASP A 237 -13.91 -28.53 -10.36
CA ASP A 237 -14.03 -29.94 -10.74
C ASP A 237 -12.80 -30.42 -11.51
N ARG A 238 -12.30 -29.60 -12.44
CA ARG A 238 -11.04 -29.87 -13.17
C ARG A 238 -9.81 -29.78 -12.27
N LEU A 239 -9.86 -28.96 -11.23
CA LEU A 239 -8.74 -28.77 -10.30
C LEU A 239 -8.56 -29.94 -9.31
N ILE A 240 -9.64 -30.62 -8.93
CA ILE A 240 -9.60 -31.74 -7.97
C ILE A 240 -8.54 -32.81 -8.34
N PRO A 241 -8.50 -33.40 -9.56
CA PRO A 241 -7.49 -34.40 -9.91
C PRO A 241 -6.06 -33.84 -9.89
N VAL A 242 -5.88 -32.57 -10.25
CA VAL A 242 -4.57 -31.89 -10.22
C VAL A 242 -4.06 -31.72 -8.79
N LEU A 243 -4.94 -31.30 -7.88
CA LEU A 243 -4.60 -31.15 -6.47
C LEU A 243 -4.39 -32.50 -5.79
N LYS A 244 -5.15 -33.54 -6.16
CA LYS A 244 -4.95 -34.90 -5.61
C LYS A 244 -3.60 -35.52 -6.01
N SER A 245 -3.13 -35.22 -7.22
CA SER A 245 -1.85 -35.72 -7.74
C SER A 245 -0.64 -34.85 -7.38
N ARG A 246 -0.82 -33.80 -6.57
CA ARG A 246 0.25 -32.87 -6.22
C ARG A 246 1.40 -33.55 -5.46
N THR A 247 2.62 -33.17 -5.82
CA THR A 247 3.86 -33.64 -5.19
C THR A 247 4.31 -32.74 -4.04
N GLY A 248 3.65 -31.61 -3.83
CA GLY A 248 3.98 -30.63 -2.80
C GLY A 248 2.91 -29.54 -2.67
N PRO A 249 3.23 -28.41 -2.05
CA PRO A 249 2.25 -27.39 -1.68
C PRO A 249 1.69 -26.63 -2.89
N ALA A 250 0.44 -26.19 -2.76
CA ALA A 250 -0.32 -25.53 -3.81
C ALA A 250 -0.94 -24.22 -3.33
N ILE A 251 -0.83 -23.17 -4.14
CA ILE A 251 -1.53 -21.90 -3.93
C ILE A 251 -2.65 -21.81 -4.97
N VAL A 252 -3.87 -21.52 -4.53
CA VAL A 252 -5.05 -21.34 -5.37
C VAL A 252 -5.53 -19.89 -5.24
N TYR A 253 -5.23 -19.07 -6.25
CA TYR A 253 -5.58 -17.66 -6.32
C TYR A 253 -7.00 -17.41 -6.80
N VAL A 254 -7.70 -16.54 -6.08
CA VAL A 254 -9.04 -16.03 -6.39
C VAL A 254 -9.10 -14.50 -6.30
N THR A 255 -10.06 -13.89 -7.00
CA THR A 255 -10.22 -12.43 -6.99
C THR A 255 -10.91 -11.91 -5.72
N LEU A 256 -11.99 -12.55 -5.28
CA LEU A 256 -12.82 -12.10 -4.16
C LEU A 256 -12.61 -12.95 -2.91
N GLN A 257 -12.74 -12.33 -1.73
CA GLN A 257 -12.60 -13.02 -0.45
C GLN A 257 -13.59 -14.19 -0.30
N LYS A 258 -14.84 -13.98 -0.73
CA LYS A 258 -15.87 -15.03 -0.72
C LYS A 258 -15.50 -16.25 -1.56
N HIS A 259 -14.84 -16.06 -2.71
CA HIS A 259 -14.44 -17.16 -3.59
C HIS A 259 -13.34 -18.03 -2.96
N ALA A 260 -12.57 -17.50 -2.01
CA ALA A 260 -11.54 -18.29 -1.32
C ALA A 260 -12.21 -19.32 -0.39
N GLN A 261 -13.27 -18.89 0.30
CA GLN A 261 -14.08 -19.77 1.12
C GLN A 261 -14.88 -20.76 0.27
N GLU A 262 -15.55 -20.30 -0.80
CA GLU A 262 -16.31 -21.16 -1.72
C GLU A 262 -15.42 -22.25 -2.35
N ALA A 263 -14.22 -21.89 -2.82
CA ALA A 263 -13.26 -22.87 -3.34
C ALA A 263 -12.86 -23.89 -2.26
N ALA A 264 -12.59 -23.44 -1.04
CA ALA A 264 -12.24 -24.33 0.05
C ALA A 264 -13.39 -25.27 0.43
N ASP A 265 -14.62 -24.76 0.48
CA ASP A 265 -15.83 -25.53 0.78
C ASP A 265 -16.09 -26.60 -0.29
N HIS A 266 -15.85 -26.30 -1.57
CA HIS A 266 -16.01 -27.26 -2.68
C HIS A 266 -14.94 -28.36 -2.66
N LEU A 267 -13.70 -28.04 -2.28
CA LEU A 267 -12.59 -29.00 -2.30
C LEU A 267 -12.63 -29.98 -1.11
N ARG A 268 -13.15 -29.58 0.06
CA ARG A 268 -13.19 -30.42 1.28
C ARG A 268 -13.89 -31.77 1.12
N PRO A 269 -15.09 -31.85 0.51
CA PRO A 269 -15.78 -33.13 0.26
C PRO A 269 -14.95 -34.16 -0.54
N HIS A 270 -13.94 -33.71 -1.28
CA HIS A 270 -13.10 -34.59 -2.08
C HIS A 270 -11.85 -35.09 -1.35
N GLY A 271 -11.75 -34.88 -0.04
CA GLY A 271 -10.61 -35.31 0.80
C GLY A 271 -9.40 -34.40 0.71
N LEU A 272 -9.61 -33.14 0.32
CA LEU A 272 -8.58 -32.10 0.33
C LEU A 272 -8.80 -31.20 1.55
N GLU A 273 -7.73 -30.71 2.17
CA GLU A 273 -7.80 -29.84 3.35
C GLU A 273 -7.24 -28.45 3.01
N PRO A 274 -7.96 -27.63 2.24
CA PRO A 274 -7.52 -26.28 1.90
C PRO A 274 -7.66 -25.34 3.09
N MET A 275 -6.59 -24.62 3.37
CA MET A 275 -6.59 -23.40 4.18
C MET A 275 -7.19 -22.24 3.38
N VAL A 276 -7.76 -21.26 4.09
CA VAL A 276 -8.31 -20.03 3.48
C VAL A 276 -7.48 -18.84 3.94
N TYR A 277 -7.09 -17.97 3.01
CA TYR A 277 -6.38 -16.74 3.33
C TYR A 277 -6.89 -15.52 2.54
N HIS A 278 -7.30 -14.48 3.25
CA HIS A 278 -7.58 -13.17 2.65
C HIS A 278 -7.41 -12.04 3.66
N ALA A 279 -7.31 -10.80 3.19
CA ALA A 279 -7.10 -9.62 4.03
C ALA A 279 -8.23 -9.33 5.04
N GLY A 280 -9.40 -9.95 4.87
CA GLY A 280 -10.53 -9.85 5.81
C GLY A 280 -10.38 -10.72 7.05
N LEU A 281 -9.43 -11.67 7.08
CA LEU A 281 -9.15 -12.48 8.26
C LEU A 281 -8.43 -11.65 9.35
N PRO A 282 -8.72 -11.92 10.64
CA PRO A 282 -7.97 -11.35 11.75
C PRO A 282 -6.45 -11.56 11.56
N PRO A 283 -5.60 -10.61 12.00
CA PRO A 283 -4.14 -10.76 11.88
C PRO A 283 -3.58 -12.07 12.44
N GLU A 284 -4.09 -12.52 13.59
CA GLU A 284 -3.66 -13.76 14.25
C GLU A 284 -3.98 -15.01 13.40
N GLU A 285 -5.16 -15.06 12.78
CA GLU A 285 -5.53 -16.14 11.86
C GLU A 285 -4.69 -16.13 10.59
N ARG A 286 -4.36 -14.96 10.05
CA ARG A 286 -3.46 -14.84 8.89
C ARG A 286 -2.07 -15.38 9.21
N GLU A 287 -1.52 -15.04 10.38
CA GLU A 287 -0.23 -15.54 10.85
C GLU A 287 -0.27 -17.06 11.06
N ARG A 288 -1.34 -17.59 11.66
CA ARG A 288 -1.54 -19.03 11.85
C ARG A 288 -1.57 -19.80 10.52
N VAL A 289 -2.40 -19.37 9.57
CA VAL A 289 -2.52 -20.02 8.25
C VAL A 289 -1.21 -19.92 7.47
N GLN A 290 -0.52 -18.78 7.53
CA GLN A 290 0.79 -18.64 6.90
C GLN A 290 1.78 -19.65 7.50
N TYR A 291 1.88 -19.73 8.83
CA TYR A 291 2.77 -20.68 9.50
C TYR A 291 2.45 -22.14 9.13
N GLU A 292 1.17 -22.51 9.19
CA GLU A 292 0.68 -23.85 8.83
C GLU A 292 1.02 -24.22 7.37
N PHE A 293 0.86 -23.29 6.43
CA PHE A 293 1.25 -23.50 5.04
C PHE A 293 2.78 -23.60 4.85
N MET A 294 3.55 -22.82 5.62
CA MET A 294 5.01 -22.86 5.56
C MET A 294 5.56 -24.23 6.00
N ASP A 295 4.99 -24.79 7.06
CA ASP A 295 5.37 -26.08 7.66
C ASP A 295 4.85 -27.29 6.85
N SER A 296 3.71 -27.15 6.18
CA SER A 296 3.09 -28.25 5.44
C SER A 296 3.88 -28.69 4.21
N GLU A 297 4.10 -30.00 4.07
CA GLU A 297 4.71 -30.63 2.89
C GLU A 297 3.77 -30.66 1.68
N LYS A 298 2.45 -30.70 1.90
CA LYS A 298 1.43 -30.78 0.83
C LYS A 298 0.26 -29.83 1.08
N GLY A 299 0.48 -28.72 1.77
CA GLY A 299 -0.56 -27.76 2.12
C GLY A 299 -1.24 -27.18 0.87
N ILE A 300 -2.54 -26.92 0.95
CA ILE A 300 -3.29 -26.19 -0.06
C ILE A 300 -3.78 -24.92 0.59
N VAL A 301 -3.60 -23.78 -0.08
CA VAL A 301 -4.14 -22.50 0.39
C VAL A 301 -4.92 -21.82 -0.70
N CYS A 302 -6.22 -21.65 -0.45
CA CYS A 302 -7.13 -20.86 -1.27
C CYS A 302 -7.08 -19.41 -0.80
N ALA A 303 -6.61 -18.51 -1.66
CA ALA A 303 -6.31 -17.16 -1.23
C ALA A 303 -6.56 -16.07 -2.28
N THR A 304 -6.78 -14.85 -1.80
CA THR A 304 -6.62 -13.67 -2.66
C THR A 304 -5.14 -13.32 -2.81
N ILE A 305 -4.81 -12.38 -3.70
CA ILE A 305 -3.46 -11.85 -3.90
C ILE A 305 -2.77 -11.34 -2.61
N ALA A 306 -3.54 -11.14 -1.53
CA ALA A 306 -3.00 -10.83 -0.21
C ALA A 306 -2.07 -11.93 0.34
N PHE A 307 -2.24 -13.18 -0.11
CA PHE A 307 -1.34 -14.28 0.21
C PHE A 307 -0.24 -14.39 -0.84
N GLY A 308 0.98 -14.04 -0.48
CA GLY A 308 2.09 -14.22 -1.41
C GLY A 308 3.21 -13.24 -1.15
N MET A 309 2.89 -11.96 -1.10
CA MET A 309 3.84 -10.91 -0.79
C MET A 309 4.60 -11.25 0.52
N GLY A 310 5.89 -11.62 0.40
CA GLY A 310 6.73 -12.05 1.52
C GLY A 310 6.82 -13.55 1.83
N ILE A 311 6.04 -14.41 1.15
CA ILE A 311 6.17 -15.86 1.30
C ILE A 311 7.49 -16.33 0.67
N ASP A 312 8.32 -16.98 1.48
CA ASP A 312 9.58 -17.59 1.06
C ASP A 312 9.61 -19.09 1.33
N LYS A 313 8.69 -19.81 0.68
CA LYS A 313 8.65 -21.26 0.67
C LYS A 313 9.27 -21.77 -0.63
N ALA A 314 10.33 -22.57 -0.51
CA ALA A 314 11.14 -22.96 -1.66
C ALA A 314 10.45 -23.97 -2.59
N ASP A 315 9.57 -24.78 -2.01
CA ASP A 315 9.07 -26.04 -2.56
C ASP A 315 7.62 -25.99 -3.05
N ILE A 316 7.07 -24.79 -3.34
CA ILE A 316 5.72 -24.68 -3.91
C ILE A 316 5.69 -25.34 -5.30
N ARG A 317 4.84 -26.37 -5.45
CA ARG A 317 4.73 -27.19 -6.67
C ARG A 317 3.65 -26.72 -7.62
N GLN A 318 2.62 -26.07 -7.11
CA GLN A 318 1.50 -25.62 -7.93
C GLN A 318 1.08 -24.19 -7.57
N VAL A 319 0.92 -23.35 -8.59
CA VAL A 319 0.25 -22.04 -8.48
C VAL A 319 -0.90 -22.04 -9.46
N ILE A 320 -2.12 -21.89 -8.95
CA ILE A 320 -3.35 -22.01 -9.72
C ILE A 320 -4.11 -20.70 -9.64
N HIS A 321 -4.51 -20.14 -10.77
CA HIS A 321 -5.35 -18.96 -10.89
C HIS A 321 -6.76 -19.39 -11.30
N LEU A 322 -7.66 -19.52 -10.33
CA LEU A 322 -9.09 -19.74 -10.62
C LEU A 322 -9.73 -18.52 -11.30
N HIS A 323 -9.16 -17.35 -11.07
CA HIS A 323 -9.49 -16.13 -11.77
C HIS A 323 -8.19 -15.55 -12.33
N MET A 324 -8.21 -15.08 -13.56
CA MET A 324 -7.02 -14.53 -14.18
C MET A 324 -6.51 -13.28 -13.42
N PRO A 325 -5.18 -13.08 -13.34
CA PRO A 325 -4.61 -11.86 -12.79
C PRO A 325 -5.02 -10.61 -13.57
N LYS A 326 -4.90 -9.45 -12.93
CA LYS A 326 -5.26 -8.17 -13.55
C LYS A 326 -4.24 -7.67 -14.57
N THR A 327 -2.98 -8.11 -14.42
CA THR A 327 -1.83 -7.65 -15.20
C THR A 327 -0.82 -8.79 -15.34
N LEU A 328 0.05 -8.72 -16.36
CA LEU A 328 1.13 -9.70 -16.55
C LEU A 328 2.20 -9.59 -15.45
N GLU A 329 2.36 -8.41 -14.86
CA GLU A 329 3.21 -8.19 -13.68
C GLU A 329 2.69 -8.97 -12.47
N ASN A 330 1.38 -8.94 -12.19
CA ASN A 330 0.80 -9.74 -11.13
C ASN A 330 0.98 -11.24 -11.42
N TYR A 331 0.68 -11.68 -12.65
CA TYR A 331 0.86 -13.07 -13.05
C TYR A 331 2.30 -13.54 -12.83
N SER A 332 3.29 -12.81 -13.35
CA SER A 332 4.72 -13.09 -13.21
C SER A 332 5.17 -13.18 -11.75
N GLN A 333 4.74 -12.22 -10.92
CA GLN A 333 5.08 -12.21 -9.49
C GLN A 333 4.48 -13.41 -8.75
N GLU A 334 3.25 -13.79 -9.08
CA GLU A 334 2.49 -14.87 -8.45
C GLU A 334 3.03 -16.25 -8.85
N VAL A 335 3.27 -16.50 -10.13
CA VAL A 335 3.86 -17.77 -10.60
C VAL A 335 5.32 -17.92 -10.19
N GLY A 336 6.05 -16.81 -10.03
CA GLY A 336 7.43 -16.79 -9.52
C GLY A 336 7.57 -17.29 -8.07
N ARG A 337 6.47 -17.57 -7.38
CA ARG A 337 6.46 -18.24 -6.07
C ARG A 337 6.73 -19.74 -6.16
N ALA A 338 6.37 -20.35 -7.28
CA ALA A 338 6.58 -21.77 -7.50
C ALA A 338 8.06 -22.09 -7.73
N GLY A 339 8.50 -23.27 -7.31
CA GLY A 339 9.75 -23.86 -7.78
C GLY A 339 11.00 -23.04 -7.47
N ARG A 340 11.10 -22.44 -6.27
CA ARG A 340 12.31 -21.66 -5.93
C ARG A 340 13.54 -22.54 -5.65
N ASP A 341 13.31 -23.78 -5.27
CA ASP A 341 14.30 -24.87 -5.21
C ASP A 341 14.83 -25.30 -6.60
N GLY A 342 14.24 -24.81 -7.69
CA GLY A 342 14.60 -25.19 -9.07
C GLY A 342 13.98 -26.49 -9.56
N LEU A 343 13.14 -27.14 -8.75
CA LEU A 343 12.41 -28.35 -9.16
C LEU A 343 11.17 -27.99 -9.99
N GLU A 344 10.68 -28.96 -10.76
CA GLU A 344 9.52 -28.79 -11.64
C GLU A 344 8.28 -28.37 -10.84
N SER A 345 7.63 -27.31 -11.31
CA SER A 345 6.38 -26.80 -10.76
C SER A 345 5.43 -26.40 -11.90
N THR A 346 4.13 -26.54 -11.65
CA THR A 346 3.08 -26.24 -12.65
C THR A 346 2.31 -24.99 -12.26
N CYS A 347 2.12 -24.10 -13.22
CA CYS A 347 1.30 -22.90 -13.08
C CYS A 347 0.08 -23.03 -14.00
N ILE A 348 -1.13 -22.95 -13.45
CA ILE A 348 -2.39 -23.15 -14.19
C ILE A 348 -3.21 -21.88 -14.11
N MET A 349 -3.65 -21.35 -15.25
CA MET A 349 -4.55 -20.21 -15.31
C MET A 349 -5.87 -20.59 -15.97
N PHE A 350 -6.98 -20.36 -15.29
CA PHE A 350 -8.31 -20.51 -15.85
C PHE A 350 -8.80 -19.20 -16.49
N LEU A 351 -9.27 -19.30 -17.72
CA LEU A 351 -10.00 -18.25 -18.43
C LEU A 351 -11.50 -18.52 -18.37
N SER A 352 -12.27 -17.49 -18.04
CA SER A 352 -13.73 -17.51 -18.03
C SER A 352 -14.26 -16.13 -18.39
N ALA A 353 -15.16 -16.06 -19.37
CA ALA A 353 -15.79 -14.82 -19.79
C ALA A 353 -16.61 -14.19 -18.64
N ALA A 354 -17.17 -15.02 -17.75
CA ALA A 354 -17.94 -14.56 -16.59
C ALA A 354 -17.08 -13.82 -15.54
N ASP A 355 -15.76 -13.99 -15.56
CA ASP A 355 -14.86 -13.30 -14.63
C ASP A 355 -14.52 -11.88 -15.09
N ILE A 356 -14.58 -11.62 -16.40
CA ILE A 356 -14.12 -10.37 -17.02
C ILE A 356 -14.84 -9.15 -16.43
N PRO A 357 -16.19 -9.12 -16.31
CA PRO A 357 -16.88 -7.99 -15.72
C PRO A 357 -16.38 -7.67 -14.31
N VAL A 358 -16.21 -8.69 -13.46
CA VAL A 358 -15.72 -8.54 -12.08
C VAL A 358 -14.34 -7.91 -12.05
N LEU A 359 -13.43 -8.36 -12.92
CA LEU A 359 -12.07 -7.86 -13.01
C LEU A 359 -12.03 -6.41 -13.52
N GLU A 360 -12.81 -6.09 -14.56
CA GLU A 360 -12.94 -4.72 -15.08
C GLU A 360 -13.62 -3.78 -14.06
N GLY A 361 -14.57 -4.29 -13.28
CA GLY A 361 -15.25 -3.52 -12.23
C GLY A 361 -14.29 -2.94 -11.19
N PHE A 362 -13.15 -3.58 -10.94
CA PHE A 362 -12.11 -3.01 -10.08
C PHE A 362 -11.49 -1.74 -10.67
N ALA A 363 -11.22 -1.72 -11.98
CA ALA A 363 -10.69 -0.55 -12.68
C ALA A 363 -11.74 0.57 -12.73
N ARG A 364 -12.97 0.22 -13.12
CA ARG A 364 -14.08 1.17 -13.31
C ARG A 364 -14.57 1.80 -12.01
N GLY A 365 -14.31 1.15 -10.87
CA GLY A 365 -14.67 1.65 -9.55
C GLY A 365 -13.89 2.88 -9.11
N ASP A 366 -12.66 3.09 -9.61
CA ASP A 366 -11.75 4.17 -9.18
C ASP A 366 -12.10 5.55 -9.76
N THR A 367 -12.98 5.63 -10.76
CA THR A 367 -13.35 6.89 -11.43
C THR A 367 -14.49 7.61 -10.71
N CYS A 368 -14.22 8.67 -9.95
CA CYS A 368 -15.24 9.46 -9.25
C CYS A 368 -16.11 10.30 -10.20
N ALA A 369 -17.19 10.91 -9.71
CA ALA A 369 -18.01 11.78 -10.54
C ALA A 369 -17.27 13.09 -10.86
N ARG A 370 -17.39 13.58 -12.10
CA ARG A 370 -16.78 14.84 -12.56
C ARG A 370 -17.15 16.03 -11.65
N LYS A 371 -18.42 16.13 -11.26
CA LYS A 371 -18.93 17.22 -10.43
C LYS A 371 -18.29 17.23 -9.05
N ASP A 372 -18.11 16.06 -8.45
CA ASP A 372 -17.50 15.97 -7.12
C ASP A 372 -16.01 16.32 -7.16
N LEU A 373 -15.32 15.95 -8.25
CA LEU A 373 -13.94 16.35 -8.50
C LEU A 373 -13.81 17.88 -8.65
N GLU A 374 -14.73 18.52 -9.36
CA GLU A 374 -14.77 19.99 -9.52
C GLU A 374 -14.94 20.69 -8.17
N ILE A 375 -15.89 20.25 -7.33
CA ILE A 375 -16.15 20.86 -6.02
C ILE A 375 -14.95 20.63 -5.08
N TRP A 376 -14.34 19.44 -5.12
CA TRP A 376 -13.10 19.19 -4.38
C TRP A 376 -11.97 20.14 -4.82
N LEU A 377 -11.76 20.31 -6.13
CA LEU A 377 -10.75 21.25 -6.64
C LEU A 377 -11.03 22.69 -6.21
N GLN A 378 -12.29 23.11 -6.15
CA GLN A 378 -12.67 24.43 -5.63
C GLN A 378 -12.25 24.59 -4.17
N GLU A 379 -12.45 23.58 -3.32
CA GLU A 379 -11.97 23.64 -1.93
C GLU A 379 -10.44 23.75 -1.86
N VAL A 380 -9.73 22.98 -2.68
CA VAL A 380 -8.26 22.99 -2.70
C VAL A 380 -7.73 24.35 -3.17
N ALA A 381 -8.29 24.89 -4.24
CA ALA A 381 -7.88 26.16 -4.83
C ALA A 381 -8.15 27.36 -3.93
N LEU A 382 -9.28 27.38 -3.23
CA LEU A 382 -9.73 28.50 -2.39
C LEU A 382 -9.26 28.40 -0.94
N ARG A 383 -8.48 27.37 -0.59
CA ARG A 383 -7.98 27.16 0.77
C ARG A 383 -7.06 28.31 1.18
N GLN A 384 -7.32 28.88 2.36
CA GLN A 384 -6.44 29.89 2.95
C GLN A 384 -5.08 29.27 3.29
N ARG A 385 -4.02 29.99 2.95
CA ARG A 385 -2.63 29.57 3.21
C ARG A 385 -2.28 29.78 4.67
N ALA A 386 -1.52 28.85 5.23
CA ALA A 386 -0.85 29.03 6.51
C ALA A 386 0.26 30.09 6.40
N VAL A 387 0.81 30.51 7.54
CA VAL A 387 1.87 31.53 7.63
C VAL A 387 3.11 31.13 6.81
N ASP A 388 3.43 29.84 6.75
CA ASP A 388 4.55 29.31 5.97
C ASP A 388 4.22 29.01 4.51
N GLY A 389 3.06 29.48 4.02
CA GLY A 389 2.62 29.30 2.63
C GLY A 389 2.03 27.92 2.31
N THR A 390 1.92 27.02 3.29
CA THR A 390 1.34 25.68 3.09
C THR A 390 -0.18 25.66 3.20
N ILE A 391 -0.80 24.61 2.65
CA ILE A 391 -2.21 24.28 2.81
C ILE A 391 -2.35 22.87 3.39
N ASP A 392 -3.43 22.62 4.12
CA ASP A 392 -3.67 21.34 4.76
C ASP A 392 -5.13 20.88 4.70
N PHE A 393 -5.32 19.56 4.65
CA PHE A 393 -6.63 18.93 4.53
C PHE A 393 -6.74 17.63 5.35
N ASN A 394 -7.95 17.33 5.79
CA ASN A 394 -8.30 16.02 6.33
C ASN A 394 -8.87 15.16 5.18
N HIS A 395 -8.02 14.29 4.61
CA HIS A 395 -8.42 13.45 3.48
C HIS A 395 -9.60 12.51 3.81
N TYR A 396 -9.73 12.07 5.05
CA TYR A 396 -10.85 11.20 5.45
C TYR A 396 -12.18 11.96 5.39
N GLU A 397 -12.19 13.22 5.81
CA GLU A 397 -13.38 14.08 5.70
C GLU A 397 -13.69 14.43 4.24
N GLN A 398 -12.68 14.84 3.46
CA GLN A 398 -12.86 15.14 2.04
C GLN A 398 -13.38 13.95 1.24
N SER A 399 -12.85 12.74 1.52
CA SER A 399 -13.30 11.51 0.89
C SER A 399 -14.82 11.31 1.06
N ARG A 400 -15.34 11.60 2.25
CA ARG A 400 -16.78 11.48 2.55
C ARG A 400 -17.60 12.63 1.98
N LEU A 401 -17.06 13.85 1.98
CA LEU A 401 -17.76 15.05 1.50
C LEU A 401 -17.96 15.03 -0.01
N TYR A 402 -16.96 14.55 -0.77
CA TYR A 402 -16.96 14.54 -2.24
C TYR A 402 -17.18 13.15 -2.84
N ASP A 403 -17.54 12.14 -2.04
CA ASP A 403 -17.70 10.76 -2.53
C ASP A 403 -16.50 10.20 -3.33
N ILE A 404 -15.29 10.67 -3.01
CA ILE A 404 -14.05 10.21 -3.63
C ILE A 404 -13.42 9.19 -2.69
N ARG A 405 -13.19 7.96 -3.12
CA ARG A 405 -12.50 6.94 -2.28
C ARG A 405 -11.12 7.46 -1.87
N GLN A 406 -10.68 7.15 -0.65
CA GLN A 406 -9.44 7.72 -0.10
C GLN A 406 -8.21 7.48 -0.98
N ASN A 407 -8.07 6.29 -1.57
CA ASN A 407 -6.97 6.00 -2.50
C ASN A 407 -7.05 6.87 -3.76
N VAL A 408 -8.25 7.03 -4.33
CA VAL A 408 -8.50 7.88 -5.50
C VAL A 408 -8.19 9.34 -5.17
N LEU A 409 -8.58 9.81 -3.99
CA LEU A 409 -8.28 11.16 -3.53
C LEU A 409 -6.76 11.40 -3.43
N ASN A 410 -6.01 10.44 -2.88
CA ASN A 410 -4.56 10.51 -2.83
C ASN A 410 -3.94 10.56 -4.24
N LEU A 411 -4.51 9.83 -5.21
CA LEU A 411 -4.09 9.90 -6.62
C LEU A 411 -4.39 11.27 -7.25
N CYS A 412 -5.52 11.90 -6.92
CA CYS A 412 -5.85 13.26 -7.38
C CYS A 412 -4.84 14.29 -6.85
N TYR A 413 -4.46 14.20 -5.57
CA TYR A 413 -3.41 15.05 -5.00
C TYR A 413 -2.04 14.80 -5.65
N ALA A 414 -1.68 13.53 -5.88
CA ALA A 414 -0.44 13.18 -6.58
C ALA A 414 -0.44 13.71 -8.02
N GLN A 415 -1.59 13.78 -8.68
CA GLN A 415 -1.73 14.33 -10.03
C GLN A 415 -1.49 15.85 -10.06
N LEU A 416 -2.07 16.59 -9.11
CA LEU A 416 -1.82 18.03 -8.95
C LEU A 416 -0.33 18.34 -8.75
N GLU A 417 0.39 17.41 -8.14
CA GLU A 417 1.82 17.50 -7.89
C GLU A 417 2.67 17.12 -9.10
N LEU A 418 2.45 15.94 -9.67
CA LEU A 418 3.33 15.39 -10.72
C LEU A 418 3.01 15.94 -12.11
N ASP A 419 1.73 16.03 -12.47
CA ASP A 419 1.32 16.36 -13.83
C ASP A 419 1.22 17.88 -14.01
N TYR A 420 0.79 18.60 -12.97
CA TYR A 420 0.53 20.03 -13.04
C TYR A 420 1.48 20.89 -12.22
N SER A 421 2.29 20.29 -11.34
CA SER A 421 3.26 21.01 -10.49
C SER A 421 2.64 22.15 -9.66
N TYR A 422 1.35 22.09 -9.32
CA TYR A 422 0.69 23.12 -8.52
C TYR A 422 1.11 23.04 -7.06
N ILE A 423 1.14 21.83 -6.54
CA ILE A 423 1.39 21.56 -5.12
C ILE A 423 2.53 20.56 -4.97
N ARG A 424 3.11 20.52 -3.78
CA ARG A 424 4.09 19.52 -3.37
C ARG A 424 3.68 18.93 -2.03
N ALA A 425 3.54 17.62 -1.96
CA ALA A 425 3.29 16.94 -0.69
C ALA A 425 4.50 17.12 0.24
N VAL A 426 4.24 17.60 1.45
CA VAL A 426 5.22 17.72 2.53
C VAL A 426 4.81 16.81 3.70
N THR A 427 5.66 16.73 4.73
CA THR A 427 5.36 15.89 5.90
C THR A 427 4.01 16.32 6.49
N PRO A 428 3.01 15.42 6.54
CA PRO A 428 1.73 15.71 7.15
C PRO A 428 1.89 15.81 8.66
N PHE A 429 0.88 16.36 9.30
CA PHE A 429 0.97 16.68 10.71
C PHE A 429 -0.28 16.20 11.46
N TYR A 430 -0.12 15.86 12.73
CA TYR A 430 -1.26 15.49 13.59
C TYR A 430 -1.82 16.72 14.28
N SER A 431 -3.13 16.97 14.24
CA SER A 431 -3.71 18.12 14.94
C SER A 431 -3.86 17.89 16.44
N ILE A 432 -4.10 16.65 16.88
CA ILE A 432 -4.42 16.33 18.28
C ILE A 432 -3.32 15.45 18.88
N TYR A 433 -2.88 15.78 20.09
CA TYR A 433 -1.90 15.02 20.85
C TYR A 433 -2.51 14.58 22.17
N ASP A 434 -2.70 13.26 22.35
CA ASP A 434 -3.12 12.67 23.62
C ASP A 434 -1.87 12.36 24.46
N ILE A 435 -1.72 13.03 25.60
CA ILE A 435 -0.55 12.96 26.48
C ILE A 435 -0.91 12.19 27.75
N THR A 436 -0.14 11.14 28.05
CA THR A 436 -0.22 10.38 29.30
C THR A 436 1.12 10.33 30.00
N ALA A 437 1.11 10.32 31.34
CA ALA A 437 2.32 10.20 32.14
C ALA A 437 2.94 8.79 32.01
N ARG A 438 4.26 8.70 31.75
CA ARG A 438 5.00 7.42 31.85
C ARG A 438 5.37 7.10 33.29
N THR A 439 5.80 8.10 34.05
CA THR A 439 6.15 7.98 35.47
C THR A 439 5.65 9.20 36.24
N PRO A 440 5.31 9.07 37.55
CA PRO A 440 4.95 10.22 38.38
C PRO A 440 6.05 11.28 38.44
N ALA A 441 7.32 10.87 38.47
CA ALA A 441 8.47 11.76 38.48
C ALA A 441 8.62 12.54 37.15
N GLY A 442 8.45 11.86 36.01
CA GLY A 442 8.43 12.50 34.69
C GLY A 442 7.26 13.49 34.55
N TRP A 443 6.08 13.13 35.05
CA TRP A 443 4.91 14.01 35.03
C TRP A 443 5.12 15.30 35.84
N ASN A 444 5.76 15.20 37.01
CA ASN A 444 6.12 16.38 37.80
C ASN A 444 7.07 17.31 37.04
N LYS A 445 8.01 16.77 36.25
CA LYS A 445 8.88 17.61 35.39
C LYS A 445 8.09 18.34 34.31
N VAL A 446 7.10 17.68 33.70
CA VAL A 446 6.21 18.29 32.70
C VAL A 446 5.33 19.39 33.31
N LEU A 447 4.83 19.19 34.53
CA LEU A 447 4.07 20.22 35.25
C LEU A 447 4.95 21.39 35.70
N ALA A 448 6.20 21.11 36.08
CA ALA A 448 7.19 22.10 36.50
C ALA A 448 7.81 22.88 35.33
N ASP A 449 7.64 22.42 34.09
CA ASP A 449 8.15 23.09 32.89
C ASP A 449 7.49 24.46 32.71
N ASN A 450 8.13 25.51 33.20
CA ASN A 450 7.63 26.88 33.14
C ASN A 450 8.01 27.62 31.86
N SER A 451 8.53 26.92 30.85
CA SER A 451 8.78 27.51 29.53
C SER A 451 7.47 28.13 28.97
N PRO A 452 7.58 29.23 28.20
CA PRO A 452 6.42 29.85 27.57
C PRO A 452 5.59 28.87 26.72
N ILE A 453 6.25 27.95 26.03
CA ILE A 453 5.64 26.89 25.22
C ILE A 453 4.92 25.86 26.11
N GLY A 454 5.59 25.37 27.16
CA GLY A 454 4.99 24.43 28.12
C GLY A 454 3.72 24.98 28.75
N LYS A 455 3.70 26.27 29.11
CA LYS A 455 2.50 26.95 29.62
C LYS A 455 1.41 27.08 28.56
N ALA A 456 1.74 27.46 27.33
CA ALA A 456 0.77 27.58 26.25
C ALA A 456 0.05 26.25 25.98
N ILE A 457 0.82 25.16 25.96
CA ILE A 457 0.30 23.79 25.81
C ILE A 457 -0.63 23.45 26.99
N ARG A 458 -0.18 23.62 28.24
CA ARG A 458 -0.98 23.31 29.45
C ARG A 458 -2.27 24.10 29.56
N ASN A 459 -2.30 25.33 29.08
CA ASN A 459 -3.50 26.18 29.14
C ASN A 459 -4.64 25.70 28.21
N GLN A 460 -4.33 24.89 27.18
CA GLN A 460 -5.29 24.37 26.21
C GLN A 460 -5.56 22.86 26.38
N TRP A 461 -5.12 22.28 27.49
CA TRP A 461 -5.34 20.86 27.78
C TRP A 461 -6.79 20.58 28.16
N THR A 462 -7.30 19.48 27.63
CA THR A 462 -8.60 18.91 28.00
C THR A 462 -8.40 17.54 28.63
N LEU A 463 -9.10 17.26 29.73
CA LEU A 463 -9.04 15.95 30.39
C LEU A 463 -9.62 14.87 29.47
N LYS A 464 -8.85 13.79 29.26
CA LYS A 464 -9.27 12.63 28.46
C LYS A 464 -8.80 11.35 29.15
N GLY A 465 -9.69 10.74 29.93
CA GLY A 465 -9.36 9.57 30.74
C GLY A 465 -8.33 9.91 31.84
N THR A 466 -7.23 9.17 31.90
CA THR A 466 -6.10 9.40 32.81
C THR A 466 -5.05 10.37 32.26
N GLY A 467 -5.25 10.90 31.06
CA GLY A 467 -4.34 11.83 30.38
C GLY A 467 -5.00 13.14 29.98
N HIS A 468 -4.29 13.90 29.16
CA HIS A 468 -4.72 15.19 28.62
C HIS A 468 -4.66 15.17 27.10
N SER A 469 -5.64 15.76 26.44
CA SER A 469 -5.67 15.96 24.98
C SER A 469 -5.43 17.43 24.68
N VAL A 470 -4.54 17.72 23.73
CA VAL A 470 -4.26 19.07 23.24
C VAL A 470 -4.43 19.13 21.73
N ASP A 471 -5.18 20.14 21.26
CA ASP A 471 -5.23 20.47 19.83
C ASP A 471 -4.13 21.51 19.54
N MET A 472 -3.12 21.08 18.80
CA MET A 472 -1.94 21.90 18.51
C MET A 472 -2.25 23.01 17.50
N VAL A 473 -3.26 22.83 16.64
CA VAL A 473 -3.68 23.86 15.68
C VAL A 473 -4.41 24.97 16.41
N LEU A 474 -5.36 24.63 17.29
CA LEU A 474 -6.04 25.61 18.14
C LEU A 474 -5.06 26.29 19.10
N THR A 475 -4.13 25.53 19.69
CA THR A 475 -3.11 26.09 20.58
C THR A 475 -2.19 27.07 19.86
N ALA A 476 -1.80 26.79 18.62
CA ALA A 476 -1.03 27.73 17.78
C ALA A 476 -1.84 29.01 17.48
N GLN A 477 -3.13 28.89 17.15
CA GLN A 477 -4.00 30.06 16.90
C GLN A 477 -4.23 30.93 18.16
N CYS A 478 -4.28 30.31 19.34
CA CYS A 478 -4.48 31.01 20.61
C CYS A 478 -3.18 31.47 21.28
N SER A 479 -2.01 31.11 20.73
CA SER A 479 -0.70 31.44 21.30
C SER A 479 0.16 32.21 20.29
N LYS A 480 1.39 32.57 20.69
CA LYS A 480 2.37 33.23 19.80
C LYS A 480 3.34 32.23 19.15
N PHE A 481 3.18 30.94 19.41
CA PHE A 481 4.08 29.89 18.96
C PHE A 481 3.51 29.18 17.74
N ASP A 482 4.41 28.79 16.84
CA ASP A 482 4.00 27.96 15.71
C ASP A 482 3.73 26.52 16.18
N ARG A 483 2.82 25.84 15.49
CA ARG A 483 2.46 24.44 15.76
C ARG A 483 3.70 23.53 15.73
N ALA A 484 4.66 23.77 14.84
CA ALA A 484 5.89 22.97 14.78
C ALA A 484 6.72 23.07 16.08
N GLU A 485 6.78 24.26 16.69
CA GLU A 485 7.46 24.47 17.97
C GLU A 485 6.74 23.75 19.11
N LEU A 486 5.41 23.86 19.15
CA LEU A 486 4.58 23.16 20.13
C LEU A 486 4.79 21.64 20.02
N ALA A 487 4.73 21.09 18.81
CA ALA A 487 4.87 19.65 18.56
C ALA A 487 6.28 19.15 18.90
N LYS A 488 7.31 19.92 18.56
CA LYS A 488 8.71 19.62 18.94
C LYS A 488 8.89 19.59 20.45
N HIS A 489 8.24 20.48 21.18
CA HIS A 489 8.30 20.52 22.65
C HIS A 489 7.67 19.28 23.29
N VAL A 490 6.48 18.88 22.81
CA VAL A 490 5.82 17.63 23.26
C VAL A 490 6.68 16.40 22.90
N THR A 491 7.26 16.39 21.71
CA THR A 491 8.18 15.32 21.28
C THR A 491 9.42 15.28 22.17
N GLY A 492 9.93 16.42 22.61
CA GLY A 492 11.02 16.52 23.59
C GLY A 492 10.67 15.82 24.90
N TRP A 493 9.52 16.14 25.50
CA TRP A 493 9.05 15.45 26.71
C TRP A 493 8.90 13.93 26.52
N GLU A 494 8.51 13.48 25.34
CA GLU A 494 8.41 12.04 25.03
C GLU A 494 9.80 11.40 24.90
N LEU A 495 10.72 12.04 24.18
CA LEU A 495 12.11 11.55 24.01
C LEU A 495 12.88 11.51 25.33
N ASP A 496 12.61 12.45 26.23
CA ASP A 496 13.15 12.48 27.60
C ASP A 496 12.48 11.44 28.54
N GLY A 497 11.51 10.68 28.02
CA GLY A 497 10.82 9.62 28.74
C GLY A 497 9.82 10.11 29.80
N HIS A 498 9.42 11.38 29.76
CA HIS A 498 8.50 11.95 30.75
C HIS A 498 7.04 11.58 30.46
N ILE A 499 6.67 11.55 29.18
CA ILE A 499 5.31 11.26 28.71
C ILE A 499 5.28 10.14 27.67
N SER A 500 4.09 9.60 27.46
CA SER A 500 3.73 8.88 26.25
C SER A 500 2.76 9.75 25.47
N CYS A 501 3.00 9.91 24.18
CA CYS A 501 2.13 10.71 23.33
C CYS A 501 1.48 9.85 22.24
N LYS A 502 0.15 9.94 22.11
CA LYS A 502 -0.59 9.35 21.01
C LYS A 502 -1.15 10.46 20.10
N PRO A 503 -0.48 10.75 18.98
CA PRO A 503 -0.96 11.76 18.05
C PRO A 503 -2.13 11.23 17.20
N SER A 504 -3.10 12.09 16.88
CA SER A 504 -4.29 11.78 16.09
C SER A 504 -4.76 12.99 15.27
N GLY A 505 -5.73 12.80 14.37
CA GLY A 505 -6.19 13.86 13.47
C GLY A 505 -5.14 14.22 12.42
N VAL A 506 -4.73 13.25 11.60
CA VAL A 506 -3.76 13.47 10.51
C VAL A 506 -4.31 14.51 9.55
N ARG A 507 -3.50 15.53 9.27
CA ARG A 507 -3.75 16.55 8.26
C ARG A 507 -2.65 16.46 7.20
N ALA A 508 -3.06 16.10 5.99
CA ALA A 508 -2.18 16.09 4.84
C ALA A 508 -1.79 17.53 4.51
N ARG A 509 -0.49 17.78 4.31
CA ARG A 509 0.07 19.12 4.15
C ARG A 509 0.75 19.24 2.81
N TYR A 510 0.55 20.38 2.15
CA TYR A 510 1.08 20.66 0.82
C TYR A 510 1.69 22.06 0.75
N MET A 511 2.83 22.16 0.09
CA MET A 511 3.44 23.42 -0.32
C MET A 511 2.88 23.81 -1.69
N ILE A 512 2.62 25.10 -1.92
CA ILE A 512 2.16 25.58 -3.23
C ILE A 512 3.41 25.98 -4.03
N ASN A 513 3.68 25.23 -5.10
CA ASN A 513 4.81 25.51 -5.99
C ASN A 513 4.41 26.54 -7.07
N ASN A 514 3.21 26.39 -7.64
CA ASN A 514 2.66 27.28 -8.66
C ASN A 514 1.27 27.76 -8.23
N PRO A 515 0.85 28.97 -8.66
CA PRO A 515 -0.47 29.50 -8.30
C PRO A 515 -1.58 28.56 -8.77
N LEU A 516 -2.45 28.17 -7.83
CA LEU A 516 -3.65 27.39 -8.11
C LEU A 516 -4.67 28.22 -8.90
N PRO A 517 -5.48 27.59 -9.78
CA PRO A 517 -6.51 28.28 -10.55
C PRO A 517 -7.55 28.89 -9.60
N THR A 518 -7.92 30.16 -9.82
CA THR A 518 -8.85 30.89 -8.94
C THR A 518 -10.20 31.18 -9.60
N SER A 519 -10.26 31.17 -10.94
CA SER A 519 -11.50 31.37 -11.68
C SER A 519 -12.28 30.06 -11.82
N THR A 520 -13.61 30.16 -11.84
CA THR A 520 -14.50 29.00 -12.00
C THR A 520 -14.22 28.25 -13.31
N ASP A 521 -13.91 28.96 -14.39
CA ASP A 521 -13.65 28.36 -15.71
C ASP A 521 -12.32 27.60 -15.74
N GLU A 522 -11.27 28.13 -15.11
CA GLU A 522 -9.99 27.43 -14.99
C GLU A 522 -10.11 26.17 -14.13
N ILE A 523 -10.83 26.25 -12.99
CA ILE A 523 -11.06 25.09 -12.11
C ILE A 523 -11.85 24.02 -12.86
N LYS A 524 -12.87 24.41 -13.63
CA LYS A 524 -13.65 23.48 -14.47
C LYS A 524 -12.78 22.84 -15.55
N SER A 525 -11.94 23.62 -16.23
CA SER A 525 -11.01 23.10 -17.24
C SER A 525 -10.01 22.10 -16.64
N LEU A 526 -9.49 22.38 -15.44
CA LEU A 526 -8.61 21.46 -14.72
C LEU A 526 -9.36 20.19 -14.30
N ALA A 527 -10.57 20.32 -13.77
CA ALA A 527 -11.43 19.19 -13.41
C ALA A 527 -11.70 18.29 -14.62
N ASP A 528 -11.94 18.87 -15.80
CA ASP A 528 -12.17 18.12 -17.03
C ASP A 528 -10.94 17.34 -17.47
N LYS A 529 -9.75 17.95 -17.41
CA LYS A 529 -8.49 17.27 -17.71
C LYS A 529 -8.19 16.15 -16.73
N MET A 530 -8.38 16.39 -15.42
CA MET A 530 -8.19 15.37 -14.40
C MET A 530 -9.18 14.22 -14.55
N PHE A 531 -10.46 14.51 -14.80
CA PHE A 531 -11.48 13.49 -15.04
C PHE A 531 -11.17 12.67 -16.31
N GLN A 532 -10.76 13.32 -17.41
CA GLN A 532 -10.33 12.59 -18.62
C GLN A 532 -9.16 11.66 -18.31
N ARG A 533 -8.17 12.11 -17.53
CA ARG A 533 -7.04 11.26 -17.11
C ARG A 533 -7.49 10.06 -16.28
N MET A 534 -8.54 10.18 -15.46
CA MET A 534 -9.11 9.05 -14.73
C MET A 534 -9.74 8.03 -15.69
N LEU A 535 -10.45 8.49 -16.72
CA LEU A 535 -11.00 7.62 -17.77
C LEU A 535 -9.89 6.92 -18.56
N ASP A 536 -8.82 7.63 -18.90
CA ASP A 536 -7.68 7.05 -19.61
C ASP A 536 -7.00 5.95 -18.78
N ARG A 537 -6.87 6.16 -17.45
CA ARG A 537 -6.32 5.15 -16.52
C ARG A 537 -7.25 3.95 -16.36
N GLU A 538 -8.56 4.18 -16.32
CA GLU A 538 -9.57 3.12 -16.33
C GLU A 538 -9.42 2.24 -17.57
N GLU A 539 -9.32 2.85 -18.75
CA GLU A 539 -9.13 2.12 -20.00
C GLU A 539 -7.75 1.43 -20.05
N GLU A 540 -6.67 2.07 -19.60
CA GLU A 540 -5.34 1.45 -19.51
C GLU A 540 -5.37 0.17 -18.64
N ALA A 541 -6.07 0.20 -17.51
CA ALA A 541 -6.22 -0.96 -16.65
C ALA A 541 -7.03 -2.08 -17.32
N VAL A 542 -8.07 -1.74 -18.09
CA VAL A 542 -8.83 -2.70 -18.91
C VAL A 542 -7.97 -3.27 -20.04
N GLN A 543 -7.12 -2.47 -20.68
CA GLN A 543 -6.19 -2.93 -21.70
C GLN A 543 -5.14 -3.88 -21.13
N LYS A 544 -4.59 -3.60 -19.95
CA LYS A 544 -3.68 -4.53 -19.25
C LYS A 544 -4.36 -5.87 -18.93
N LEU A 545 -5.66 -5.84 -18.58
CA LEU A 545 -6.44 -7.06 -18.40
C LEU A 545 -6.59 -7.85 -19.72
N ARG A 546 -6.87 -7.15 -20.83
CA ARG A 546 -6.93 -7.77 -22.17
C ARG A 546 -5.59 -8.35 -22.61
N GLN A 547 -4.46 -7.74 -22.23
CA GLN A 547 -3.13 -8.29 -22.47
C GLN A 547 -2.93 -9.64 -21.79
N VAL A 548 -3.49 -9.85 -20.59
CA VAL A 548 -3.45 -11.17 -19.92
C VAL A 548 -4.22 -12.21 -20.73
N THR A 549 -5.41 -11.86 -21.23
CA THR A 549 -6.18 -12.75 -22.10
C THR A 549 -5.43 -13.06 -23.38
N HIS A 550 -4.90 -12.04 -24.06
CA HIS A 550 -4.13 -12.21 -25.29
C HIS A 550 -2.90 -13.08 -25.08
N PHE A 551 -2.16 -12.85 -24.00
CA PHE A 551 -1.04 -13.70 -23.58
C PHE A 551 -1.47 -15.16 -23.41
N ALA A 552 -2.60 -15.39 -22.74
CA ALA A 552 -3.10 -16.73 -22.45
C ALA A 552 -3.58 -17.49 -23.70
N THR A 553 -4.02 -16.78 -24.72
CA THR A 553 -4.56 -17.33 -25.97
C THR A 553 -3.59 -17.26 -27.14
N ASN A 554 -2.37 -16.73 -26.93
CA ASN A 554 -1.43 -16.46 -28.01
C ASN A 554 -0.98 -17.75 -28.71
N ASP A 555 -0.71 -17.65 -30.01
CA ASP A 555 -0.11 -18.73 -30.83
C ASP A 555 1.43 -18.73 -30.71
N ASP A 556 1.94 -18.55 -29.49
CA ASP A 556 3.36 -18.56 -29.19
C ASP A 556 3.64 -19.20 -27.81
N CYS A 557 4.90 -19.53 -27.57
CA CYS A 557 5.40 -20.00 -26.30
C CYS A 557 5.11 -18.99 -25.17
N LEU A 558 4.30 -19.39 -24.19
CA LEU A 558 3.92 -18.54 -23.05
C LEU A 558 5.15 -18.06 -22.26
N ALA A 559 6.17 -18.90 -22.10
CA ALA A 559 7.36 -18.49 -21.35
C ALA A 559 8.17 -17.42 -22.10
N HIS A 560 8.27 -17.54 -23.43
CA HIS A 560 8.92 -16.56 -24.30
C HIS A 560 8.12 -15.26 -24.30
N ALA A 561 6.82 -15.30 -24.57
CA ALA A 561 5.95 -14.13 -24.55
C ALA A 561 6.02 -13.36 -23.22
N LEU A 562 6.08 -14.07 -22.08
CA LEU A 562 6.25 -13.44 -20.77
C LEU A 562 7.64 -12.79 -20.62
N ALA A 563 8.70 -13.44 -21.10
CA ALA A 563 10.05 -12.90 -21.05
C ALA A 563 10.18 -11.65 -21.96
N SER A 564 9.64 -11.70 -23.18
CA SER A 564 9.59 -10.57 -24.11
C SER A 564 8.87 -9.37 -23.52
N TYR A 565 7.77 -9.58 -22.80
CA TYR A 565 7.04 -8.50 -22.12
C TYR A 565 7.91 -7.70 -21.13
N PHE A 566 8.84 -8.36 -20.44
CA PHE A 566 9.79 -7.70 -19.53
C PHE A 566 11.08 -7.23 -20.19
N GLY A 567 11.24 -7.46 -21.51
CA GLY A 567 12.43 -7.11 -22.30
C GLY A 567 13.56 -8.14 -22.23
N ASP A 568 13.24 -9.40 -21.92
CA ASP A 568 14.18 -10.52 -21.78
C ASP A 568 13.95 -11.58 -22.89
N GLU A 569 13.78 -11.15 -24.15
CA GLU A 569 13.42 -12.03 -25.29
C GLU A 569 14.41 -13.20 -25.46
N ASP A 570 15.71 -12.92 -25.30
CA ASP A 570 16.79 -13.90 -25.46
C ASP A 570 16.91 -14.90 -24.30
N ALA A 571 16.09 -14.76 -23.24
CA ALA A 571 16.17 -15.63 -22.07
C ALA A 571 15.61 -17.04 -22.33
N VAL A 572 14.79 -17.22 -23.37
CA VAL A 572 14.23 -18.52 -23.76
C VAL A 572 14.94 -19.01 -25.00
N ASP A 573 15.79 -20.02 -24.82
CA ASP A 573 16.58 -20.62 -25.91
C ASP A 573 15.69 -21.02 -27.09
N GLY A 574 15.94 -20.43 -28.26
CA GLY A 574 15.19 -20.70 -29.49
C GLY A 574 13.72 -20.26 -29.46
N GLY A 575 13.31 -19.40 -28.52
CA GLY A 575 11.95 -18.89 -28.37
C GLY A 575 10.93 -19.92 -27.87
N MET A 576 11.35 -21.14 -27.55
CA MET A 576 10.45 -22.26 -27.24
C MET A 576 10.87 -22.96 -25.95
N CYS A 577 10.02 -22.93 -24.92
CA CYS A 577 10.33 -23.57 -23.63
C CYS A 577 10.07 -25.08 -23.60
N GLY A 578 9.38 -25.63 -24.60
CA GLY A 578 9.07 -27.06 -24.71
C GLY A 578 8.06 -27.63 -23.69
N LYS A 579 7.58 -26.82 -22.74
CA LYS A 579 6.77 -27.30 -21.59
C LYS A 579 5.47 -26.52 -21.35
N CYS A 580 5.26 -25.38 -22.00
CA CYS A 580 4.01 -24.63 -21.87
C CYS A 580 2.91 -25.25 -22.73
N CYS A 581 1.64 -24.91 -22.47
CA CYS A 581 0.49 -25.46 -23.19
C CYS A 581 0.69 -25.37 -24.72
N PHE A 582 1.06 -24.21 -25.25
CA PHE A 582 1.34 -24.03 -26.69
C PHE A 582 2.45 -24.94 -27.20
N CYS A 583 3.60 -25.00 -26.53
CA CYS A 583 4.70 -25.87 -26.95
C CYS A 583 4.32 -27.37 -26.93
N THR A 584 3.39 -27.76 -26.06
CA THR A 584 2.92 -29.15 -25.96
C THR A 584 1.75 -29.49 -26.88
N SER A 585 0.87 -28.53 -27.19
CA SER A 585 -0.31 -28.73 -28.05
C SER A 585 -0.04 -28.41 -29.53
N GLY A 586 0.88 -27.50 -29.81
CA GLY A 586 1.15 -26.95 -31.14
C GLY A 586 0.11 -25.95 -31.66
N ALA A 587 -0.84 -25.52 -30.82
CA ALA A 587 -1.90 -24.59 -31.20
C ALA A 587 -2.31 -23.69 -30.01
N GLY A 588 -2.65 -22.43 -30.29
CA GLY A 588 -3.25 -21.52 -29.32
C GLY A 588 -4.66 -21.92 -28.91
N LEU A 589 -5.22 -21.17 -27.96
CA LEU A 589 -6.53 -21.43 -27.37
C LEU A 589 -7.56 -20.45 -27.91
N GLU A 590 -8.68 -20.96 -28.41
CA GLU A 590 -9.82 -20.12 -28.79
C GLU A 590 -10.65 -19.74 -27.55
N PHE A 591 -10.70 -18.45 -27.22
CA PHE A 591 -11.48 -17.91 -26.11
C PHE A 591 -12.26 -16.67 -26.51
N ASN A 592 -13.56 -16.65 -26.22
CA ASN A 592 -14.39 -15.46 -26.37
C ASN A 592 -14.50 -14.72 -25.02
N PRO A 593 -13.96 -13.49 -24.88
CA PRO A 593 -13.96 -12.76 -23.62
C PRO A 593 -15.29 -12.05 -23.30
N LEU A 594 -16.28 -12.07 -24.20
CA LEU A 594 -17.53 -11.35 -24.02
C LEU A 594 -18.44 -12.05 -23.00
N ALA A 595 -18.80 -11.32 -21.94
CA ALA A 595 -19.83 -11.75 -21.00
C ALA A 595 -21.23 -11.63 -21.63
N GLU A 596 -22.06 -12.67 -21.50
CA GLU A 596 -23.40 -12.72 -22.10
C GLU A 596 -24.48 -11.97 -21.30
N ALA A 597 -24.19 -11.57 -20.06
CA ALA A 597 -25.19 -11.00 -19.15
C ALA A 597 -25.55 -9.54 -19.51
N SER A 598 -26.85 -9.26 -19.65
CA SER A 598 -27.40 -7.92 -19.91
C SER A 598 -28.07 -7.30 -18.67
N PRO A 599 -28.19 -5.96 -18.59
CA PRO A 599 -28.87 -5.30 -17.47
C PRO A 599 -30.35 -5.74 -17.34
N ASP A 600 -30.74 -6.28 -16.18
CA ASP A 600 -32.13 -6.67 -15.90
C ASP A 600 -32.99 -5.43 -15.57
N PRO A 601 -34.02 -5.09 -16.38
CA PRO A 601 -34.90 -3.96 -16.12
C PRO A 601 -35.57 -3.99 -14.74
N ARG A 602 -35.90 -5.17 -14.21
CA ARG A 602 -36.54 -5.30 -12.89
C ARG A 602 -35.59 -4.91 -11.77
N GLN A 603 -34.33 -5.33 -11.88
CA GLN A 603 -33.31 -4.98 -10.90
C GLN A 603 -32.92 -3.50 -10.98
N ILE A 604 -32.86 -2.93 -12.20
CA ILE A 604 -32.69 -1.48 -12.38
C ILE A 604 -33.77 -0.72 -11.61
N GLN A 605 -35.04 -1.08 -11.78
CA GLN A 605 -36.15 -0.42 -11.07
C GLN A 605 -36.08 -0.65 -9.55
N ALA A 606 -35.67 -1.83 -9.09
CA ALA A 606 -35.48 -2.10 -7.67
C ALA A 606 -34.39 -1.20 -7.06
N ILE A 607 -33.28 -1.00 -7.76
CA ILE A 607 -32.18 -0.13 -7.34
C ILE A 607 -32.61 1.33 -7.33
N LEU A 608 -33.33 1.77 -8.36
CA LEU A 608 -33.93 3.10 -8.41
C LEU A 608 -34.92 3.32 -7.24
N GLY A 609 -35.70 2.29 -6.86
CA GLY A 609 -36.58 2.36 -5.70
C GLY A 609 -35.83 2.48 -4.38
N ALA A 610 -34.68 1.80 -4.23
CA ALA A 610 -33.91 1.77 -3.00
C ALA A 610 -33.02 3.01 -2.80
N CYS A 611 -32.33 3.45 -3.85
CA CYS A 611 -31.49 4.64 -3.84
C CYS A 611 -32.24 5.79 -4.53
N PRO A 612 -32.62 6.88 -3.86
CA PRO A 612 -33.40 7.97 -4.44
C PRO A 612 -32.55 8.98 -5.23
N GLU A 613 -31.22 8.79 -5.28
CA GLU A 613 -30.29 9.73 -5.90
C GLU A 613 -30.24 9.53 -7.42
N ARG A 614 -30.30 10.61 -8.19
CA ARG A 614 -30.31 10.58 -9.67
C ARG A 614 -29.28 11.49 -10.31
N ASP A 615 -28.36 12.05 -9.54
CA ASP A 615 -27.36 13.02 -10.01
C ASP A 615 -26.12 12.36 -10.65
N ASP A 616 -25.86 11.08 -10.38
CA ASP A 616 -24.74 10.34 -10.98
C ASP A 616 -25.15 8.90 -11.38
N PRO A 617 -25.20 8.55 -12.67
CA PRO A 617 -25.49 7.19 -13.10
C PRO A 617 -24.40 6.18 -12.68
N ARG A 618 -23.14 6.62 -12.52
CA ARG A 618 -22.06 5.73 -12.05
C ARG A 618 -22.27 5.31 -10.60
N LEU A 619 -22.88 6.14 -9.75
CA LEU A 619 -23.25 5.78 -8.38
C LEU A 619 -24.25 4.61 -8.35
N LEU A 620 -25.28 4.66 -9.19
CA LEU A 620 -26.29 3.59 -9.28
C LEU A 620 -25.69 2.32 -9.89
N ALA A 621 -24.85 2.45 -10.92
CA ALA A 621 -24.12 1.34 -11.51
C ALA A 621 -23.18 0.68 -10.47
N ARG A 622 -22.51 1.46 -9.62
CA ARG A 622 -21.71 0.94 -8.50
C ARG A 622 -22.52 0.12 -7.52
N MET A 623 -23.71 0.59 -7.14
CA MET A 623 -24.61 -0.16 -6.26
C MET A 623 -25.02 -1.49 -6.90
N ALA A 624 -25.44 -1.47 -8.17
CA ALA A 624 -25.82 -2.65 -8.93
C ALA A 624 -24.69 -3.67 -9.05
N PHE A 625 -23.48 -3.17 -9.32
CA PHE A 625 -22.31 -3.99 -9.56
C PHE A 625 -21.66 -4.49 -8.26
N GLY A 626 -21.86 -3.79 -7.13
CA GLY A 626 -21.26 -4.16 -5.84
C GLY A 626 -19.93 -3.45 -5.56
N ILE A 627 -19.75 -2.24 -6.10
CA ILE A 627 -18.60 -1.38 -5.79
C ILE A 627 -19.02 -0.34 -4.74
N THR A 628 -18.28 -0.27 -3.63
CA THR A 628 -18.59 0.69 -2.56
C THR A 628 -18.12 2.10 -2.91
N SER A 629 -18.88 3.12 -2.49
CA SER A 629 -18.44 4.51 -2.40
C SER A 629 -18.74 5.10 -1.00
N PRO A 630 -18.04 6.16 -0.56
CA PRO A 630 -18.37 6.85 0.69
C PRO A 630 -19.84 7.23 0.82
N ARG A 631 -20.48 7.66 -0.28
CA ARG A 631 -21.89 8.03 -0.38
C ARG A 631 -22.82 6.84 -0.27
N LEU A 632 -22.55 5.73 -0.96
CA LEU A 632 -23.31 4.47 -0.80
C LEU A 632 -23.24 3.94 0.63
N THR A 633 -22.07 4.07 1.26
CA THR A 633 -21.86 3.65 2.65
C THR A 633 -22.66 4.53 3.61
N ALA A 634 -22.60 5.86 3.43
CA ALA A 634 -23.38 6.81 4.23
C ALA A 634 -24.89 6.61 4.07
N GLY A 635 -25.36 6.29 2.86
CA GLY A 635 -26.76 6.01 2.53
C GLY A 635 -27.24 4.61 2.90
N ARG A 636 -26.37 3.73 3.45
CA ARG A 636 -26.67 2.31 3.75
C ARG A 636 -27.10 1.48 2.52
N TRP A 637 -26.64 1.87 1.33
CA TRP A 637 -26.85 1.17 0.05
C TRP A 637 -25.64 0.35 -0.40
N SER A 638 -24.72 0.06 0.51
CA SER A 638 -23.49 -0.70 0.26
C SER A 638 -23.66 -2.16 0.70
N THR A 639 -22.63 -2.79 1.29
CA THR A 639 -22.57 -4.21 1.65
C THR A 639 -23.71 -4.69 2.56
N SER A 640 -24.39 -3.79 3.27
CA SER A 640 -25.55 -4.11 4.11
C SER A 640 -26.87 -4.26 3.34
N HIS A 641 -26.92 -3.85 2.07
CA HIS A 641 -28.15 -3.80 1.29
C HIS A 641 -28.30 -5.03 0.37
N PRO A 642 -29.47 -5.70 0.30
CA PRO A 642 -29.65 -6.91 -0.51
C PRO A 642 -29.42 -6.73 -2.02
N LEU A 643 -29.71 -5.53 -2.55
CA LEU A 643 -29.49 -5.20 -3.96
C LEU A 643 -28.03 -4.82 -4.30
N PHE A 644 -27.13 -4.75 -3.30
CA PHE A 644 -25.75 -4.41 -3.57
C PHE A 644 -25.03 -5.58 -4.24
N GLY A 645 -24.55 -5.38 -5.46
CA GLY A 645 -23.95 -6.45 -6.27
C GLY A 645 -24.96 -7.39 -6.93
N SER A 646 -26.22 -6.98 -7.08
CA SER A 646 -27.26 -7.81 -7.71
C SER A 646 -27.00 -8.10 -9.20
N MET A 647 -26.19 -7.28 -9.86
CA MET A 647 -25.82 -7.39 -11.29
C MET A 647 -24.29 -7.43 -11.50
N VAL A 648 -23.55 -8.14 -10.63
CA VAL A 648 -22.07 -8.19 -10.66
C VAL A 648 -21.48 -8.76 -11.97
N SER A 649 -22.22 -9.61 -12.68
CA SER A 649 -21.78 -10.25 -13.92
C SER A 649 -22.11 -9.45 -15.17
N VAL A 650 -22.81 -8.32 -15.04
CA VAL A 650 -23.19 -7.47 -16.18
C VAL A 650 -22.06 -6.49 -16.47
N ASP A 651 -21.83 -6.18 -17.74
CA ASP A 651 -20.89 -5.13 -18.13
C ASP A 651 -21.25 -3.79 -17.44
N PHE A 652 -20.27 -3.22 -16.72
CA PHE A 652 -20.48 -1.98 -15.98
C PHE A 652 -20.82 -0.79 -16.88
N ASN A 653 -20.29 -0.71 -18.12
CA ASN A 653 -20.64 0.39 -19.02
C ASN A 653 -22.08 0.25 -19.52
N ALA A 654 -22.56 -0.97 -19.75
CA ALA A 654 -23.97 -1.23 -20.03
C ALA A 654 -24.87 -0.82 -18.86
N LEU A 655 -24.45 -1.07 -17.61
CA LEU A 655 -25.16 -0.58 -16.42
C LEU A 655 -25.18 0.96 -16.36
N VAL A 656 -24.03 1.61 -16.58
CA VAL A 656 -23.94 3.08 -16.60
C VAL A 656 -24.86 3.65 -17.67
N ALA A 657 -24.88 3.10 -18.88
CA ALA A 657 -25.76 3.54 -19.97
C ALA A 657 -27.24 3.36 -19.61
N ALA A 658 -27.60 2.24 -19.00
CA ALA A 658 -28.97 1.97 -18.56
C ALA A 658 -29.44 2.96 -17.47
N PHE A 659 -28.59 3.23 -16.46
CA PHE A 659 -28.92 4.21 -15.42
C PHE A 659 -28.87 5.65 -15.93
N ASP A 660 -28.01 5.97 -16.90
CA ASP A 660 -27.95 7.30 -17.53
C ASP A 660 -29.27 7.64 -18.23
N ALA A 661 -29.87 6.67 -18.94
CA ALA A 661 -31.19 6.85 -19.54
C ALA A 661 -32.28 7.19 -18.51
N GLU A 662 -32.24 6.57 -17.33
CA GLU A 662 -33.18 6.81 -16.23
C GLU A 662 -32.91 8.12 -15.48
N CYS A 663 -31.64 8.46 -15.26
CA CYS A 663 -31.21 9.75 -14.69
C CYS A 663 -31.60 10.92 -15.60
N LYS A 664 -31.48 10.78 -16.93
CA LYS A 664 -31.93 11.77 -17.91
C LYS A 664 -33.43 12.03 -17.81
N LYS A 665 -34.25 10.98 -17.68
CA LYS A 665 -35.71 11.12 -17.47
C LYS A 665 -36.05 11.89 -16.18
N ALA A 666 -35.24 11.74 -15.15
CA ALA A 666 -35.39 12.46 -13.87
C ALA A 666 -34.71 13.84 -13.84
N GLY A 667 -34.11 14.31 -14.94
CA GLY A 667 -33.41 15.60 -15.01
C GLY A 667 -32.17 15.69 -14.12
N TYR A 668 -31.51 14.57 -13.84
CA TYR A 668 -30.36 14.48 -12.92
C TYR A 668 -30.63 15.06 -11.52
N ALA A 669 -31.83 14.85 -10.99
CA ALA A 669 -32.25 15.41 -9.71
C ALA A 669 -31.44 14.85 -8.52
N LYS A 670 -30.89 15.75 -7.69
CA LYS A 670 -30.33 15.38 -6.39
C LYS A 670 -31.45 15.43 -5.34
N ASN A 671 -31.97 14.28 -4.94
CA ASN A 671 -32.88 14.24 -3.80
C ASN A 671 -32.09 14.56 -2.53
N ALA A 672 -32.46 15.65 -1.86
CA ALA A 672 -31.85 16.08 -0.61
C ALA A 672 -32.20 15.10 0.51
N VAL A 673 -31.45 14.01 0.62
CA VAL A 673 -31.43 13.23 1.86
C VAL A 673 -30.85 14.14 2.94
N LYS A 674 -31.61 14.35 4.02
CA LYS A 674 -31.26 15.20 5.17
C LYS A 674 -29.90 14.78 5.78
N THR A 675 -28.81 15.36 5.31
CA THR A 675 -27.59 15.48 6.09
C THR A 675 -27.89 16.41 7.26
N ALA A 676 -27.59 15.94 8.46
CA ALA A 676 -27.83 16.65 9.70
C ALA A 676 -27.30 18.09 9.64
N VAL A 677 -28.23 19.02 9.88
CA VAL A 677 -28.07 20.44 10.28
C VAL A 677 -26.91 21.20 9.62
N LYS A 678 -27.27 22.07 8.66
CA LYS A 678 -26.50 23.28 8.33
C LYS A 678 -26.10 23.99 9.63
N ARG A 679 -24.84 23.92 10.04
CA ARG A 679 -24.24 24.96 10.87
C ARG A 679 -23.85 26.09 9.93
N THR A 680 -24.79 27.01 9.75
CA THR A 680 -24.48 28.35 9.27
C THR A 680 -23.42 28.92 10.21
N TYR A 681 -22.27 29.31 9.66
CA TYR A 681 -21.31 30.15 10.36
C TYR A 681 -21.98 31.49 10.66
N SER A 682 -22.57 31.64 11.85
CA SER A 682 -22.78 32.95 12.45
C SER A 682 -21.58 33.26 13.33
N GLN A 683 -21.00 34.44 13.11
CA GLN A 683 -19.97 35.03 13.95
C GLN A 683 -20.44 35.01 15.41
N ALA A 684 -19.80 34.20 16.24
CA ALA A 684 -20.00 34.24 17.67
C ALA A 684 -19.14 35.38 18.23
N SER A 685 -19.82 36.47 18.60
CA SER A 685 -19.29 37.51 19.48
C SER A 685 -18.93 36.90 20.85
N TYR A 686 -17.72 37.19 21.30
CA TYR A 686 -17.20 36.80 22.62
C TYR A 686 -18.03 37.43 23.75
N PRO A 687 -18.42 36.68 24.80
CA PRO A 687 -18.80 37.29 26.05
C PRO A 687 -17.54 37.62 26.86
N ALA A 688 -17.39 38.91 27.19
CA ALA A 688 -16.38 39.41 28.09
C ALA A 688 -16.51 38.76 29.48
N ARG A 689 -15.35 38.43 30.09
CA ARG A 689 -15.23 38.09 31.51
C ARG A 689 -15.79 39.24 32.36
N SER A 690 -16.78 38.95 33.20
CA SER A 690 -17.01 39.73 34.43
C SER A 690 -16.63 38.90 35.64
N ASN A 691 -15.95 39.58 36.56
CA ASN A 691 -15.33 39.06 37.75
C ASN A 691 -16.19 39.48 38.96
N TYR A 692 -16.14 38.69 40.04
CA TYR A 692 -16.62 38.96 41.40
C TYR A 692 -18.12 38.96 41.72
N GLY A 693 -18.46 38.26 42.81
CA GLY A 693 -19.70 38.49 43.56
C GLY A 693 -20.12 37.30 44.43
N SER A 694 -19.71 37.30 45.70
CA SER A 694 -20.13 36.37 46.74
C SER A 694 -21.65 36.27 46.93
N SER A 695 -22.17 35.10 47.33
CA SER A 695 -22.77 34.89 48.68
C SER A 695 -23.73 33.69 48.74
N THR A 696 -23.46 32.84 49.72
CA THR A 696 -24.32 32.06 50.65
C THR A 696 -25.80 31.75 50.39
N ARG A 697 -26.17 30.57 50.96
CA ARG A 697 -27.48 29.96 51.29
C ARG A 697 -28.10 29.15 50.14
N GLY A 698 -28.57 27.93 50.33
CA GLY A 698 -28.71 27.08 51.51
C GLY A 698 -29.71 25.95 51.20
N ARG A 699 -29.54 24.82 51.91
CA ARG A 699 -30.53 23.76 52.19
C ARG A 699 -31.28 23.08 51.03
N GLY A 700 -31.12 21.75 50.98
CA GLY A 700 -32.27 20.87 51.24
C GLY A 700 -32.54 19.75 50.24
N GLY A 701 -32.51 18.50 50.76
CA GLY A 701 -33.35 17.37 50.33
C GLY A 701 -32.82 16.55 49.16
N SER A 702 -32.42 15.28 49.37
CA SER A 702 -33.30 14.09 49.44
C SER A 702 -33.83 13.70 48.04
N SER A 703 -33.78 12.47 47.53
CA SER A 703 -33.26 11.17 47.95
C SER A 703 -33.39 10.20 46.75
N LYS A 704 -32.60 9.11 46.79
CA LYS A 704 -32.92 7.72 46.37
C LYS A 704 -33.59 7.44 45.00
N ARG A 705 -32.92 6.59 44.19
CA ARG A 705 -33.29 5.16 43.89
C ARG A 705 -32.31 4.58 42.84
N ALA A 706 -31.52 3.56 43.22
CA ALA A 706 -31.74 2.11 42.98
C ALA A 706 -31.52 1.71 41.51
N ARG A 707 -30.43 1.07 41.09
CA ARG A 707 -30.00 -0.35 41.28
C ARG A 707 -31.08 -1.40 40.96
N GLY A 708 -30.87 -2.09 39.83
CA GLY A 708 -31.38 -3.40 39.43
C GLY A 708 -30.89 -3.63 37.99
N GLY A 709 -30.22 -4.70 37.57
CA GLY A 709 -30.06 -6.03 38.13
C GLY A 709 -30.67 -7.07 37.17
N LYS A 710 -29.82 -7.63 36.30
CA LYS A 710 -29.88 -8.93 35.57
C LYS A 710 -31.18 -9.33 34.84
N TYR A 711 -31.05 -9.66 33.56
CA TYR A 711 -31.02 -11.05 33.06
C TYR A 711 -30.06 -11.13 31.88
#